data_AF-A0A945ZMV5-F1
#
_entry.id   AF-A0A945ZMV5-F1
#
_cell.length_a   1.000
_cell.length_b   1.000
_cell.length_c   1.000
_cell.angle_alpha   90.00
_cell.angle_beta   90.00
_cell.angle_gamma   90.00
#
_symmetry.space_group_name_H-M   'P 1'
#
loop_
_entity.id
_entity.type
_entity.pdbx_description
1 polymer ?
#
loop_
_entity_poly.entity_id
_entity_poly.type
_entity_poly.pdbx_seq_one_letter_code
_entity_poly.pdbx_strand_id
1 'polypeptide(L)'
;MIVGQTVSISGTVLNKKGKDVKKVTITLNTLDGVEVASTQSAKKGVYLFENIAPAPYILWANHKKEGEAKVQLMPNEGSNSDIADLVLVLSKGEGNIAQVSFGIDANSDALNNEIALIDLENASSIKMTESEIPVTTSISFSGKVINAKGKGQKKVTLTFSDIDGKTAYSTETDKKGVFNFPNMILGQYIFEATHEKLGAFRRMFVPSNDGHNSIINFQIQLPDTSNAFYLHTFSGDGPLRQNPTLLIDHVNTNAKIGEISLDWSETTFSESFELYDGDRLIYEGSDTRFSIDAPPGERHCFKLRARDKQEFFGPFTEEICKSSIIPAPTNLRSTTLENSVTLSWAGIKSAKYYRIYRNDILLINSHDTEFTDKNLTFGENYQYQVSAVDTFKVESEKSHPVQNTIRRSIQTPLLSSLDSDEEIVIIWTDIEFASKYYVYRNEVKVSEIQTTTFKDRTVPGESFCYRIIAIDDLGTESEKSNEICGKVPVKSPENFSLTGELKYMNLSWDRSIGAENYNIYQATPGNTYKFLAQAHRTFFVVDSLDDGDSLCFTISSVDRDGVESAQGLPECASTKLPPELKITNFEFIESSENNVLNARETGKFRFTVQNIGESPAYGVKLIINADNQNLSALNMDTVFILDTLEAKAIQIVDLEISAEISVETAERYLSLIVTEKHGYDLTEQFPFSFQTVAVVPPKILLADFSVFHEHGISYIPNNEKVEITVRLQNVGEGLTDYVKLEIIEDHQSFSLYEPKGIRELEALAPGDFTDFSFVISSRQSHFTIPIVSTDYLGIEQNHEIELRLEKKYRDPMNMSVYPIGTLTVDPYPDEMSSVDVENHIPLGKRNPNALAILLGIESYDNFTLPKVMFANRDIKFMRSYFQNTFGLDDFQIIPAKPWQMDGGPTLDEMNALFDPHKGDLRKRISTSHLYSGVDKLDIYIYYNGLGKHINGKPYLLPKDANPSREISNYSLEFLLKNLSEVSVLDRVQSITVLLDIKWVNQLESSDWEYPKLPENFSLISSSALNETSHVNQDLHHSLFTYAFLKSLHRETEEDAPRVIFSKLQKTINKLVPELSLKLEGNPVQTPYIVNTDSNHVLIEFYGVE
;
A
#
# COMPACT_ATOMS: atom_id res chain seq x y z
N MET A 1 3.70 23.23 47.81
CA MET A 1 4.60 23.80 48.84
C MET A 1 4.00 23.43 50.19
N ILE A 2 4.66 22.55 50.95
CA ILE A 2 4.28 22.13 52.30
C ILE A 2 5.56 22.24 53.13
N VAL A 3 5.47 22.71 54.37
CA VAL A 3 6.64 22.85 55.26
C VAL A 3 7.02 21.45 55.74
N GLY A 4 8.17 20.96 55.27
CA GLY A 4 8.66 19.62 55.62
C GLY A 4 9.11 19.57 57.08
N GLN A 5 8.64 18.56 57.82
CA GLN A 5 9.20 18.17 59.10
C GLN A 5 10.66 17.73 58.86
N THR A 6 11.61 18.34 59.56
CA THR A 6 13.04 17.99 59.49
C THR A 6 13.53 17.57 60.87
N VAL A 7 14.59 16.76 60.89
CA VAL A 7 15.13 16.10 62.08
C VAL A 7 16.64 16.29 62.19
N SER A 8 17.19 16.08 63.39
CA SER A 8 18.63 15.97 63.63
C SER A 8 19.10 14.52 63.78
N ILE A 9 20.38 14.28 63.51
CA ILE A 9 21.04 12.98 63.65
C ILE A 9 22.36 13.21 64.39
N SER A 10 22.49 12.68 65.59
CA SER A 10 23.67 12.82 66.43
C SER A 10 24.17 11.48 66.95
N GLY A 11 25.45 11.41 67.31
CA GLY A 11 26.06 10.16 67.71
C GLY A 11 27.56 10.26 67.99
N THR A 12 28.20 9.10 68.22
CA THR A 12 29.64 9.00 68.48
C THR A 12 30.30 7.92 67.62
N VAL A 13 31.53 8.18 67.17
CA VAL A 13 32.33 7.20 66.43
C VAL A 13 33.39 6.58 67.34
N LEU A 14 33.36 5.25 67.45
CA LEU A 14 34.31 4.42 68.19
C LEU A 14 35.13 3.53 67.23
N ASN A 15 36.26 3.00 67.69
CA ASN A 15 36.92 1.88 67.03
C ASN A 15 36.53 0.52 67.64
N LYS A 16 36.94 -0.58 67.00
CA LYS A 16 36.74 -1.98 67.46
C LYS A 16 37.30 -2.32 68.87
N LYS A 17 37.80 -1.34 69.64
CA LYS A 17 38.20 -1.47 71.06
C LYS A 17 37.42 -0.52 71.99
N GLY A 18 36.28 0.01 71.54
CA GLY A 18 35.39 0.85 72.36
C GLY A 18 35.98 2.21 72.74
N LYS A 19 36.76 2.84 71.85
CA LYS A 19 37.36 4.17 72.11
C LYS A 19 37.07 5.19 71.03
N ASP A 20 36.77 6.41 71.46
CA ASP A 20 36.48 7.61 70.66
C ASP A 20 37.48 7.83 69.52
N VAL A 21 36.99 8.03 68.30
CA VAL A 21 37.80 8.35 67.11
C VAL A 21 37.43 9.74 66.57
N LYS A 22 38.34 10.70 66.76
CA LYS A 22 38.22 12.08 66.24
C LYS A 22 38.73 12.21 64.80
N LYS A 23 38.20 13.18 64.04
CA LYS A 23 38.51 13.42 62.62
C LYS A 23 38.23 12.22 61.69
N VAL A 24 37.19 11.46 62.02
CA VAL A 24 36.50 10.59 61.07
C VAL A 24 35.66 11.48 60.16
N THR A 25 35.62 11.22 58.86
CA THR A 25 34.62 11.87 57.98
C THR A 25 33.34 11.06 58.02
N ILE A 26 32.20 11.72 58.21
CA ILE A 26 30.88 11.10 58.14
C ILE A 26 30.10 11.79 57.02
N THR A 27 29.56 11.00 56.09
CA THR A 27 28.74 11.43 54.96
C THR A 27 27.35 10.79 55.06
N LEU A 28 26.30 11.58 54.89
CA LEU A 28 24.93 11.12 54.74
C LEU A 28 24.58 11.15 53.25
N ASN A 29 24.29 10.00 52.66
CA ASN A 29 24.04 9.85 51.22
C ASN A 29 22.63 9.30 50.96
N THR A 30 22.06 9.54 49.77
CA THR A 30 20.88 8.78 49.30
C THR A 30 21.24 7.31 49.07
N LEU A 31 20.23 6.45 48.92
CA LEU A 31 20.47 5.04 48.55
C LEU A 31 21.23 4.90 47.22
N ASP A 32 21.02 5.83 46.28
CA ASP A 32 21.74 5.90 44.99
C ASP A 32 23.18 6.45 45.11
N GLY A 33 23.65 6.73 46.34
CA GLY A 33 25.03 7.14 46.63
C GLY A 33 25.33 8.64 46.52
N VAL A 34 24.33 9.50 46.29
CA VAL A 34 24.52 10.96 46.20
C VAL A 34 24.70 11.56 47.60
N GLU A 35 25.77 12.31 47.84
CA GLU A 35 26.01 12.98 49.13
C GLU A 35 24.97 14.09 49.37
N VAL A 36 24.30 14.02 50.52
CA VAL A 36 23.27 14.98 50.99
C VAL A 36 23.88 15.97 51.99
N ALA A 37 24.75 15.48 52.88
CA ALA A 37 25.51 16.29 53.83
C ALA A 37 26.77 15.55 54.32
N SER A 38 27.80 16.28 54.75
CA SER A 38 28.98 15.69 55.40
C SER A 38 29.53 16.52 56.55
N THR A 39 30.20 15.83 57.49
CA THR A 39 30.77 16.41 58.72
C THR A 39 32.02 15.64 59.17
N GLN A 40 32.69 16.10 60.24
CA GLN A 40 33.83 15.40 60.84
C GLN A 40 33.71 15.26 62.36
N SER A 41 34.09 14.09 62.89
CA SER A 41 33.95 13.81 64.32
C SER A 41 34.85 14.67 65.22
N ALA A 42 34.27 15.17 66.30
CA ALA A 42 34.92 16.02 67.29
C ALA A 42 35.94 15.26 68.16
N LYS A 43 36.58 15.95 69.12
CA LYS A 43 37.65 15.38 69.98
C LYS A 43 37.27 14.10 70.75
N LYS A 44 35.96 13.85 70.98
CA LYS A 44 35.38 12.64 71.61
C LYS A 44 34.56 11.78 70.64
N GLY A 45 34.88 11.78 69.34
CA GLY A 45 34.14 11.00 68.34
C GLY A 45 32.73 11.51 68.00
N VAL A 46 32.18 12.47 68.75
CA VAL A 46 30.84 13.06 68.54
C VAL A 46 30.68 13.65 67.14
N TYR A 47 29.53 13.42 66.51
CA TYR A 47 29.08 14.06 65.27
C TYR A 47 27.60 14.50 65.37
N LEU A 48 27.19 15.42 64.48
CA LEU A 48 25.84 15.98 64.41
C LEU A 48 25.53 16.39 62.96
N PHE A 49 24.29 16.14 62.53
CA PHE A 49 23.62 16.71 61.36
C PHE A 49 22.28 17.32 61.80
N GLU A 50 21.87 18.43 61.20
CA GLU A 50 20.64 19.17 61.55
C GLU A 50 19.83 19.49 60.29
N ASN A 51 18.52 19.68 60.44
CA ASN A 51 17.58 20.06 59.37
C ASN A 51 17.51 19.04 58.20
N ILE A 52 17.72 17.75 58.49
CA ILE A 52 17.60 16.66 57.51
C ILE A 52 16.13 16.31 57.29
N ALA A 53 15.69 16.18 56.05
CA ALA A 53 14.34 15.68 55.74
C ALA A 53 14.29 14.14 55.91
N PRO A 54 13.35 13.55 56.67
CA PRO A 54 13.26 12.10 56.85
C PRO A 54 13.02 11.36 55.52
N ALA A 55 14.02 10.58 55.10
CA ALA A 55 14.00 9.78 53.87
C ALA A 55 15.02 8.62 54.00
N PRO A 56 15.00 7.63 53.09
CA PRO A 56 15.99 6.56 53.07
C PRO A 56 17.41 7.07 52.76
N TYR A 57 18.34 6.88 53.69
CA TYR A 57 19.73 7.32 53.55
C TYR A 57 20.74 6.24 53.99
N ILE A 58 21.98 6.36 53.52
CA ILE A 58 23.14 5.63 54.04
C ILE A 58 24.02 6.62 54.80
N LEU A 59 24.17 6.42 56.11
CA LEU A 59 25.13 7.13 56.95
C LEU A 59 26.45 6.35 56.95
N TRP A 60 27.49 6.91 56.33
CA TRP A 60 28.80 6.29 56.17
C TRP A 60 29.88 7.06 56.94
N ALA A 61 30.53 6.41 57.90
CA ALA A 61 31.68 6.94 58.60
C ALA A 61 32.97 6.26 58.09
N ASN A 62 33.96 7.04 57.66
CA ASN A 62 35.18 6.56 57.03
C ASN A 62 36.44 7.22 57.63
N HIS A 63 37.41 6.41 58.05
CA HIS A 63 38.69 6.89 58.57
C HIS A 63 39.87 6.02 58.13
N LYS A 64 40.80 6.64 57.39
CA LYS A 64 41.99 6.04 56.71
C LYS A 64 42.85 5.08 57.53
N LYS A 65 42.76 5.06 58.87
CA LYS A 65 43.51 4.13 59.74
C LYS A 65 42.67 3.12 60.51
N GLU A 66 41.43 3.42 60.87
CA GLU A 66 40.61 2.54 61.71
C GLU A 66 39.63 1.70 60.86
N GLY A 67 39.24 2.19 59.67
CA GLY A 67 38.30 1.51 58.77
C GLY A 67 37.04 2.35 58.51
N GLU A 68 35.93 1.67 58.25
CA GLU A 68 34.62 2.29 58.01
C GLU A 68 33.48 1.65 58.82
N ALA A 69 32.33 2.31 58.83
CA ALA A 69 31.04 1.82 59.31
C ALA A 69 29.92 2.41 58.45
N LYS A 70 28.87 1.63 58.16
CA LYS A 70 27.70 2.03 57.36
C LYS A 70 26.42 1.64 58.10
N VAL A 71 25.46 2.57 58.17
CA VAL A 71 24.12 2.36 58.74
C VAL A 71 23.10 2.90 57.75
N GLN A 72 22.05 2.13 57.47
CA GLN A 72 20.93 2.58 56.65
C GLN A 72 19.86 3.20 57.55
N LEU A 73 19.53 4.46 57.30
CA LEU A 73 18.49 5.20 58.01
C LEU A 73 17.19 5.15 57.21
N MET A 74 16.09 4.77 57.86
CA MET A 74 14.77 4.61 57.22
C MET A 74 13.70 5.47 57.90
N PRO A 75 12.79 6.11 57.14
CA PRO A 75 11.65 6.81 57.71
C PRO A 75 10.65 5.82 58.31
N ASN A 76 9.96 6.24 59.36
CA ASN A 76 8.95 5.47 60.09
C ASN A 76 7.53 5.96 59.72
N GLU A 77 6.55 5.05 59.67
CA GLU A 77 5.21 5.32 59.12
C GLU A 77 4.30 6.12 60.07
N GLY A 78 4.58 6.12 61.38
CA GLY A 78 3.75 6.81 62.38
C GLY A 78 4.17 8.26 62.68
N SER A 79 5.48 8.50 62.83
CA SER A 79 6.08 9.84 63.01
C SER A 79 7.60 9.72 62.92
N ASN A 80 8.28 10.77 62.44
CA ASN A 80 9.74 10.81 62.38
C ASN A 80 10.27 11.84 63.39
N SER A 81 11.26 11.45 64.18
CA SER A 81 11.93 12.31 65.16
C SER A 81 13.44 12.11 65.13
N ASP A 82 14.14 13.01 65.82
CA ASP A 82 15.60 13.06 65.91
C ASP A 82 16.21 11.74 66.41
N ILE A 83 17.41 11.42 65.90
CA ILE A 83 18.21 10.28 66.37
C ILE A 83 19.32 10.80 67.27
N ALA A 84 19.31 10.37 68.54
CA ALA A 84 20.33 10.70 69.54
C ALA A 84 21.32 9.54 69.75
N ASP A 85 22.54 9.88 70.18
CA ASP A 85 23.57 8.97 70.69
C ASP A 85 23.90 7.72 69.83
N LEU A 86 23.67 7.77 68.51
CA LEU A 86 23.95 6.66 67.60
C LEU A 86 25.45 6.30 67.58
N VAL A 87 25.80 5.07 67.93
CA VAL A 87 27.20 4.62 68.04
C VAL A 87 27.68 3.93 66.76
N LEU A 88 28.65 4.54 66.08
CA LEU A 88 29.27 3.98 64.87
C LEU A 88 30.63 3.34 65.22
N VAL A 89 30.75 2.01 65.09
CA VAL A 89 32.00 1.27 65.41
C VAL A 89 32.78 0.95 64.13
N LEU A 90 33.91 1.63 63.92
CA LEU A 90 34.73 1.45 62.72
C LEU A 90 35.44 0.09 62.67
N SER A 91 35.42 -0.55 61.50
CA SER A 91 36.12 -1.81 61.23
C SER A 91 36.70 -1.88 59.81
N LYS A 92 37.61 -2.82 59.56
CA LYS A 92 38.23 -3.03 58.24
C LYS A 92 37.75 -4.32 57.61
N GLY A 93 36.86 -4.17 56.64
CA GLY A 93 36.19 -5.24 55.90
C GLY A 93 34.78 -4.78 55.56
N GLU A 94 34.15 -5.41 54.57
CA GLU A 94 32.73 -5.22 54.31
C GLU A 94 31.95 -5.90 55.45
N GLY A 95 31.21 -5.10 56.22
CA GLY A 95 30.33 -5.57 57.29
C GLY A 95 28.87 -5.31 56.93
N ASN A 96 27.97 -6.12 57.49
CA ASN A 96 26.53 -5.96 57.29
C ASN A 96 26.09 -4.53 57.66
N ILE A 97 25.29 -3.92 56.79
CA ILE A 97 24.71 -2.59 57.03
C ILE A 97 23.56 -2.76 58.01
N ALA A 98 23.70 -2.24 59.23
CA ALA A 98 22.60 -2.20 60.19
C ALA A 98 21.53 -1.19 59.71
N GLN A 99 20.26 -1.54 59.86
CA GLN A 99 19.13 -0.67 59.54
C GLN A 99 18.57 -0.06 60.83
N VAL A 100 18.40 1.26 60.86
CA VAL A 100 17.86 2.02 62.00
C VAL A 100 16.76 2.96 61.50
N SER A 101 15.62 3.00 62.18
CA SER A 101 14.51 3.90 61.81
C SER A 101 14.55 5.20 62.62
N PHE A 102 14.15 6.31 62.00
CA PHE A 102 13.94 7.57 62.72
C PHE A 102 12.89 7.39 63.83
N GLY A 103 13.22 7.80 65.05
CA GLY A 103 12.35 7.67 66.24
C GLY A 103 12.45 6.35 67.02
N ILE A 104 13.55 5.59 66.92
CA ILE A 104 13.85 4.46 67.82
C ILE A 104 15.20 4.71 68.51
N ASP A 105 15.25 4.61 69.84
CA ASP A 105 16.52 4.67 70.60
C ASP A 105 17.41 3.47 70.24
N ALA A 106 18.63 3.76 69.79
CA ALA A 106 19.55 2.80 69.16
C ALA A 106 20.21 1.78 70.13
N ASN A 107 19.70 1.64 71.35
CA ASN A 107 20.23 0.78 72.43
C ASN A 107 19.15 -0.14 73.06
N SER A 108 18.05 -0.43 72.36
CA SER A 108 17.08 -1.43 72.81
C SER A 108 17.58 -2.87 72.54
N ASP A 109 17.32 -3.80 73.48
CA ASP A 109 17.91 -5.16 73.52
C ASP A 109 17.52 -6.11 72.36
N ALA A 110 16.77 -5.64 71.36
CA ALA A 110 16.21 -6.46 70.28
C ALA A 110 17.22 -6.93 69.21
N LEU A 111 18.48 -6.44 69.22
CA LEU A 111 19.43 -6.64 68.11
C LEU A 111 20.53 -7.70 68.34
N ASN A 112 20.41 -8.56 69.37
CA ASN A 112 21.49 -9.49 69.78
C ASN A 112 21.34 -10.97 69.34
N ASN A 113 20.27 -11.34 68.63
CA ASN A 113 19.91 -12.76 68.39
C ASN A 113 20.21 -13.32 66.97
N GLU A 114 21.17 -12.75 66.23
CA GLU A 114 21.72 -13.36 64.99
C GLU A 114 23.26 -13.44 64.96
N ILE A 115 23.88 -13.95 66.04
CA ILE A 115 25.26 -14.51 65.98
C ILE A 115 25.27 -15.87 66.69
N ALA A 116 25.92 -16.87 66.08
CA ALA A 116 25.98 -18.23 66.60
C ALA A 116 26.87 -18.38 67.86
N LEU A 117 26.58 -19.41 68.67
CA LEU A 117 27.26 -19.68 69.94
C LEU A 117 28.77 -19.91 69.81
N ILE A 118 29.54 -19.34 70.74
CA ILE A 118 30.73 -19.95 71.35
C ILE A 118 30.62 -19.74 72.87
N ASP A 119 31.14 -20.69 73.65
CA ASP A 119 31.01 -20.77 75.11
C ASP A 119 31.53 -19.54 75.89
N LEU A 120 30.90 -19.26 77.03
CA LEU A 120 31.52 -19.60 78.33
C LEU A 120 30.57 -19.39 79.52
N GLU A 121 30.44 -20.42 80.35
CA GLU A 121 29.87 -20.32 81.70
C GLU A 121 30.77 -19.48 82.63
N ASN A 122 30.19 -18.67 83.52
CA ASN A 122 30.33 -18.78 85.00
C ASN A 122 30.00 -17.47 85.77
N ALA A 123 29.92 -17.62 87.09
CA ALA A 123 30.08 -16.58 88.11
C ALA A 123 28.97 -15.50 88.22
N SER A 124 27.81 -15.94 88.70
CA SER A 124 26.96 -15.11 89.54
C SER A 124 27.70 -14.59 90.78
N SER A 125 27.64 -13.28 91.06
CA SER A 125 27.76 -12.67 92.40
C SER A 125 27.37 -11.18 92.32
N ILE A 126 26.26 -10.71 92.91
CA ILE A 126 25.87 -10.62 94.34
C ILE A 126 26.39 -9.33 95.02
N LYS A 127 25.44 -8.60 95.63
CA LYS A 127 25.56 -7.46 96.58
C LYS A 127 26.07 -6.11 96.04
N MET A 128 25.10 -5.20 95.85
CA MET A 128 25.13 -3.97 96.67
C MET A 128 24.78 -4.34 98.12
N THR A 129 25.39 -3.67 99.09
CA THR A 129 25.07 -3.83 100.51
C THR A 129 24.08 -2.76 100.96
N GLU A 130 22.97 -3.17 101.58
CA GLU A 130 22.22 -2.28 102.46
C GLU A 130 23.09 -1.88 103.67
N SER A 131 22.83 -0.68 104.19
CA SER A 131 23.35 -0.24 105.47
C SER A 131 22.39 0.79 106.08
N GLU A 132 21.29 0.32 106.68
CA GLU A 132 20.71 0.98 107.85
C GLU A 132 19.85 -0.01 108.65
N ILE A 133 20.17 -0.21 109.92
CA ILE A 133 19.42 -1.10 110.83
C ILE A 133 18.32 -0.26 111.50
N PRO A 134 17.03 -0.61 111.36
CA PRO A 134 15.95 0.15 111.98
C PRO A 134 15.98 0.11 113.52
N VAL A 135 15.52 1.19 114.14
CA VAL A 135 15.37 1.29 115.60
C VAL A 135 14.34 0.26 116.09
N THR A 136 14.75 -0.67 116.96
CA THR A 136 13.85 -1.69 117.53
C THR A 136 12.77 -1.05 118.39
N THR A 137 11.50 -1.14 117.95
CA THR A 137 10.34 -0.69 118.72
C THR A 137 10.15 -1.55 119.97
N SER A 138 10.42 -0.96 121.13
CA SER A 138 10.23 -1.60 122.42
C SER A 138 8.77 -1.50 122.88
N ILE A 139 8.12 -2.63 123.07
CA ILE A 139 6.71 -2.75 123.44
C ILE A 139 6.53 -3.10 124.93
N SER A 140 5.32 -2.92 125.46
CA SER A 140 4.94 -3.37 126.81
C SER A 140 3.79 -4.36 126.79
N PHE A 141 3.90 -5.44 127.56
CA PHE A 141 2.83 -6.41 127.76
C PHE A 141 2.54 -6.57 129.26
N SER A 142 1.40 -6.07 129.72
CA SER A 142 1.02 -6.09 131.15
C SER A 142 -0.38 -6.60 131.36
N GLY A 143 -0.64 -7.19 132.52
CA GLY A 143 -1.88 -7.94 132.74
C GLY A 143 -2.09 -8.46 134.15
N LYS A 144 -3.08 -9.33 134.29
CA LYS A 144 -3.49 -9.91 135.57
C LYS A 144 -3.97 -11.35 135.42
N VAL A 145 -3.39 -12.25 136.21
CA VAL A 145 -3.85 -13.63 136.34
C VAL A 145 -4.90 -13.71 137.46
N ILE A 146 -6.05 -14.27 137.13
CA ILE A 146 -7.18 -14.56 138.02
C ILE A 146 -7.51 -16.06 138.02
N ASN A 147 -8.28 -16.51 139.00
CA ASN A 147 -8.93 -17.83 138.95
C ASN A 147 -10.38 -17.71 138.47
N ALA A 148 -11.05 -18.85 138.28
CA ALA A 148 -12.48 -18.95 137.93
C ALA A 148 -13.48 -18.35 138.96
N LYS A 149 -12.99 -17.63 140.00
CA LYS A 149 -13.79 -16.81 140.92
C LYS A 149 -13.37 -15.33 140.89
N GLY A 150 -12.70 -14.87 139.84
CA GLY A 150 -12.24 -13.49 139.64
C GLY A 150 -11.10 -13.04 140.57
N LYS A 151 -10.58 -13.91 141.44
CA LYS A 151 -9.56 -13.54 142.44
C LYS A 151 -8.17 -13.68 141.85
N GLY A 152 -7.34 -12.66 142.03
CA GLY A 152 -5.95 -12.64 141.53
C GLY A 152 -5.08 -13.76 142.11
N GLN A 153 -4.21 -14.34 141.29
CA GLN A 153 -3.30 -15.43 141.65
C GLN A 153 -1.84 -14.97 141.68
N LYS A 154 -1.19 -15.06 142.84
CA LYS A 154 0.24 -14.78 143.06
C LYS A 154 1.11 -15.97 142.64
N LYS A 155 2.41 -15.76 142.38
CA LYS A 155 3.37 -16.82 142.02
C LYS A 155 2.92 -17.65 140.80
N VAL A 156 2.29 -17.00 139.84
CA VAL A 156 2.12 -17.56 138.48
C VAL A 156 3.35 -17.09 137.70
N THR A 157 4.12 -18.02 137.15
CA THR A 157 5.31 -17.72 136.36
C THR A 157 4.90 -17.54 134.91
N LEU A 158 5.14 -16.35 134.36
CA LEU A 158 4.87 -16.04 132.97
C LEU A 158 6.19 -16.00 132.20
N THR A 159 6.16 -16.51 130.97
CA THR A 159 7.29 -16.61 130.05
C THR A 159 6.83 -16.25 128.64
N PHE A 160 7.63 -15.45 127.93
CA PHE A 160 7.60 -15.39 126.48
C PHE A 160 8.84 -16.12 125.96
N SER A 161 8.64 -17.16 125.16
CA SER A 161 9.68 -17.82 124.36
C SER A 161 9.62 -17.39 122.91
N ASP A 162 10.73 -17.50 122.18
CA ASP A 162 10.73 -17.45 120.72
C ASP A 162 10.01 -18.67 120.11
N ILE A 163 9.90 -18.70 118.77
CA ILE A 163 9.22 -19.77 118.02
C ILE A 163 9.91 -21.14 118.16
N ASP A 164 11.20 -21.17 118.47
CA ASP A 164 11.99 -22.37 118.76
C ASP A 164 11.84 -22.84 120.23
N GLY A 165 11.04 -22.12 121.03
CA GLY A 165 10.67 -22.47 122.41
C GLY A 165 11.63 -21.94 123.48
N LYS A 166 12.69 -21.23 123.13
CA LYS A 166 13.69 -20.68 124.05
C LYS A 166 13.17 -19.39 124.70
N THR A 167 13.21 -19.34 126.03
CA THR A 167 12.64 -18.21 126.80
C THR A 167 13.42 -16.92 126.57
N ALA A 168 12.73 -15.90 126.06
CA ALA A 168 13.24 -14.55 125.83
C ALA A 168 12.96 -13.61 127.02
N TYR A 169 11.79 -13.74 127.68
CA TYR A 169 11.40 -12.91 128.82
C TYR A 169 10.65 -13.72 129.89
N SER A 170 10.78 -13.39 131.18
CA SER A 170 9.99 -14.00 132.25
C SER A 170 9.72 -13.06 133.45
N THR A 171 8.59 -13.27 134.14
CA THR A 171 8.25 -12.63 135.44
C THR A 171 7.28 -13.50 136.26
N GLU A 172 7.21 -13.30 137.58
CA GLU A 172 6.11 -13.83 138.43
C GLU A 172 5.00 -12.78 138.64
N THR A 173 3.79 -13.21 139.03
CA THR A 173 2.70 -12.32 139.48
C THR A 173 2.82 -11.82 140.92
N ASP A 174 2.39 -10.58 141.13
CA ASP A 174 2.30 -9.93 142.45
C ASP A 174 1.20 -10.54 143.37
N LYS A 175 1.07 -10.02 144.60
CA LYS A 175 0.06 -10.45 145.57
C LYS A 175 -1.40 -10.21 145.12
N LYS A 176 -1.65 -9.34 144.13
CA LYS A 176 -2.95 -9.07 143.49
C LYS A 176 -3.14 -9.82 142.17
N GLY A 177 -2.15 -10.59 141.73
CA GLY A 177 -2.13 -11.33 140.47
C GLY A 177 -1.65 -10.54 139.25
N VAL A 178 -1.12 -9.33 139.43
CA VAL A 178 -0.68 -8.44 138.35
C VAL A 178 0.73 -8.81 137.88
N PHE A 179 1.00 -8.68 136.59
CA PHE A 179 2.32 -8.84 135.96
C PHE A 179 2.58 -7.73 134.93
N ASN A 180 3.85 -7.49 134.61
CA ASN A 180 4.27 -6.53 133.59
C ASN A 180 5.60 -6.95 132.94
N PHE A 181 5.64 -6.95 131.61
CA PHE A 181 6.84 -7.04 130.79
C PHE A 181 7.06 -5.69 130.10
N PRO A 182 7.90 -4.79 130.67
CA PRO A 182 8.31 -3.57 129.99
C PRO A 182 9.41 -3.87 128.96
N ASN A 183 9.40 -3.12 127.86
CA ASN A 183 10.48 -3.05 126.87
C ASN A 183 10.83 -4.39 126.17
N MET A 184 9.83 -5.23 125.85
CA MET A 184 10.05 -6.36 124.94
C MET A 184 10.32 -5.85 123.51
N ILE A 185 11.13 -6.55 122.72
CA ILE A 185 11.28 -6.28 121.29
C ILE A 185 10.08 -6.87 120.55
N LEU A 186 9.48 -6.14 119.60
CA LEU A 186 8.39 -6.65 118.77
C LEU A 186 8.85 -7.83 117.89
N GLY A 187 8.08 -8.93 117.88
CA GLY A 187 8.39 -10.16 117.15
C GLY A 187 7.33 -11.24 117.40
N GLN A 188 7.51 -12.44 116.85
CA GLN A 188 6.65 -13.60 117.14
C GLN A 188 7.13 -14.33 118.40
N TYR A 189 6.23 -14.61 119.34
CA TYR A 189 6.55 -15.28 120.60
C TYR A 189 5.47 -16.27 121.05
N ILE A 190 5.89 -17.33 121.75
CA ILE A 190 5.02 -18.24 122.50
C ILE A 190 4.94 -17.72 123.95
N PHE A 191 3.77 -17.24 124.34
CA PHE A 191 3.47 -16.85 125.71
C PHE A 191 2.92 -18.03 126.51
N GLU A 192 3.45 -18.26 127.71
CA GLU A 192 2.97 -19.28 128.63
C GLU A 192 2.93 -18.74 130.07
N ALA A 193 1.84 -19.00 130.79
CA ALA A 193 1.63 -18.60 132.17
C ALA A 193 1.29 -19.84 133.02
N THR A 194 2.23 -20.26 133.87
CA THR A 194 2.20 -21.54 134.59
C THR A 194 2.01 -21.34 136.09
N HIS A 195 1.24 -22.24 136.73
CA HIS A 195 1.05 -22.26 138.18
C HIS A 195 0.84 -23.68 138.68
N GLU A 196 1.69 -24.11 139.64
CA GLU A 196 1.79 -25.48 140.20
C GLU A 196 0.47 -26.23 140.41
N LYS A 197 -0.60 -25.51 140.78
CA LYS A 197 -1.90 -26.08 141.18
C LYS A 197 -3.08 -25.66 140.29
N LEU A 198 -2.84 -24.84 139.27
CA LEU A 198 -3.89 -24.32 138.38
C LEU A 198 -3.54 -24.52 136.90
N GLY A 199 -2.52 -25.31 136.58
CA GLY A 199 -2.13 -25.61 135.20
C GLY A 199 -1.40 -24.46 134.51
N ALA A 200 -1.50 -24.45 133.17
CA ALA A 200 -0.88 -23.46 132.30
C ALA A 200 -1.93 -22.80 131.40
N PHE A 201 -1.60 -21.60 130.92
CA PHE A 201 -2.29 -20.89 129.84
C PHE A 201 -1.23 -20.59 128.77
N ARG A 202 -1.45 -21.02 127.51
CA ARG A 202 -0.44 -20.93 126.44
C ARG A 202 -1.02 -20.33 125.17
N ARG A 203 -0.39 -19.31 124.60
CA ARG A 203 -0.86 -18.56 123.42
C ARG A 203 0.33 -18.15 122.54
N MET A 204 0.13 -18.02 121.24
CA MET A 204 1.08 -17.33 120.37
C MET A 204 0.73 -15.84 120.31
N PHE A 205 1.72 -14.97 120.36
CA PHE A 205 1.57 -13.54 120.11
C PHE A 205 2.45 -13.12 118.93
N VAL A 206 1.87 -12.43 117.96
CA VAL A 206 2.56 -11.92 116.77
C VAL A 206 2.38 -10.40 116.64
N PRO A 207 3.21 -9.72 115.84
CA PRO A 207 2.98 -8.31 115.51
C PRO A 207 1.59 -8.06 114.91
N SER A 208 1.02 -6.90 115.21
CA SER A 208 -0.16 -6.37 114.55
C SER A 208 0.23 -5.44 113.40
N ASN A 209 -0.47 -5.58 112.27
CA ASN A 209 -0.27 -4.77 111.07
C ASN A 209 -0.86 -3.35 111.21
N ASP A 210 -1.64 -3.07 112.26
CA ASP A 210 -2.22 -1.74 112.54
C ASP A 210 -1.26 -0.77 113.26
N GLY A 211 -0.04 -1.23 113.59
CA GLY A 211 0.97 -0.47 114.32
C GLY A 211 0.78 -0.45 115.84
N HIS A 212 -0.40 -0.80 116.37
CA HIS A 212 -0.63 -0.90 117.81
C HIS A 212 -0.08 -2.24 118.32
N ASN A 213 1.01 -2.19 119.07
CA ASN A 213 1.76 -3.38 119.47
C ASN A 213 2.07 -3.43 120.98
N SER A 214 1.20 -2.90 121.84
CA SER A 214 1.38 -3.00 123.31
C SER A 214 0.06 -3.24 124.05
N ILE A 215 0.00 -4.32 124.82
CA ILE A 215 -1.20 -4.71 125.56
C ILE A 215 -1.06 -4.29 127.02
N ILE A 216 -2.09 -3.60 127.51
CA ILE A 216 -2.18 -3.13 128.90
C ILE A 216 -3.46 -3.70 129.54
N ASN A 217 -3.30 -4.45 130.63
CA ASN A 217 -4.34 -5.19 131.36
C ASN A 217 -4.84 -6.51 130.72
N PHE A 218 -3.98 -7.27 130.03
CA PHE A 218 -4.32 -8.62 129.55
C PHE A 218 -4.81 -9.52 130.70
N GLN A 219 -6.00 -10.12 130.59
CA GLN A 219 -6.55 -10.97 131.65
C GLN A 219 -6.37 -12.46 131.34
N ILE A 220 -5.77 -13.18 132.27
CA ILE A 220 -5.51 -14.63 132.17
C ILE A 220 -6.33 -15.32 133.25
N GLN A 221 -7.15 -16.31 132.88
CA GLN A 221 -7.85 -17.15 133.85
C GLN A 221 -7.17 -18.52 133.95
N LEU A 222 -6.83 -18.95 135.16
CA LEU A 222 -6.32 -20.29 135.44
C LEU A 222 -7.29 -21.12 136.30
N PRO A 223 -7.51 -22.41 135.99
CA PRO A 223 -7.01 -23.12 134.81
C PRO A 223 -7.61 -22.59 133.51
N ASP A 224 -6.81 -22.61 132.45
CA ASP A 224 -7.32 -22.50 131.08
C ASP A 224 -8.08 -23.79 130.76
N THR A 225 -9.31 -23.66 130.26
CA THR A 225 -10.15 -24.80 129.86
C THR A 225 -10.14 -25.03 128.34
N SER A 226 -9.31 -24.32 127.59
CA SER A 226 -9.12 -24.52 126.16
C SER A 226 -7.89 -25.40 125.86
N ASN A 227 -8.11 -26.48 125.11
CA ASN A 227 -7.05 -27.34 124.58
C ASN A 227 -6.46 -26.80 123.25
N ALA A 228 -6.76 -25.55 122.88
CA ALA A 228 -6.41 -24.96 121.61
C ALA A 228 -5.29 -23.93 121.79
N PHE A 229 -4.21 -24.10 121.03
CA PHE A 229 -3.14 -23.11 120.95
C PHE A 229 -3.62 -21.95 120.07
N TYR A 230 -4.16 -20.91 120.69
CA TYR A 230 -4.68 -19.76 119.95
C TYR A 230 -3.59 -18.71 119.67
N LEU A 231 -3.71 -18.11 118.50
CA LEU A 231 -2.96 -16.93 118.07
C LEU A 231 -3.64 -15.64 118.57
N HIS A 232 -2.83 -14.69 119.01
CA HIS A 232 -3.21 -13.31 119.30
C HIS A 232 -2.20 -12.34 118.66
N THR A 233 -2.56 -11.08 118.52
CA THR A 233 -1.63 -10.00 118.13
C THR A 233 -1.20 -9.19 119.35
N PHE A 234 -0.10 -8.45 119.23
CA PHE A 234 0.32 -7.46 120.25
C PHE A 234 -0.54 -6.17 120.28
N SER A 235 -1.56 -6.02 119.42
CA SER A 235 -2.65 -5.03 119.61
C SER A 235 -3.64 -5.47 120.69
N GLY A 236 -3.79 -6.79 120.91
CA GLY A 236 -4.76 -7.39 121.81
C GLY A 236 -5.82 -8.25 121.12
N ASP A 237 -5.85 -8.29 119.79
CA ASP A 237 -6.81 -9.08 119.03
C ASP A 237 -6.58 -10.59 119.17
N GLY A 238 -7.66 -11.34 119.00
CA GLY A 238 -7.69 -12.81 119.02
C GLY A 238 -8.70 -13.39 120.02
N PRO A 239 -8.94 -14.70 119.99
CA PRO A 239 -8.18 -15.72 119.27
C PRO A 239 -8.35 -15.66 117.74
N LEU A 240 -7.25 -15.49 117.02
CA LEU A 240 -7.21 -15.51 115.55
C LEU A 240 -7.07 -16.94 115.02
N ARG A 241 -7.54 -17.16 113.78
CA ARG A 241 -7.42 -18.43 113.04
C ARG A 241 -6.39 -18.39 111.92
N GLN A 242 -5.96 -17.20 111.52
CA GLN A 242 -4.97 -16.95 110.47
C GLN A 242 -3.92 -15.98 111.02
N ASN A 243 -2.67 -16.14 110.58
CA ASN A 243 -1.57 -15.27 110.98
C ASN A 243 -1.53 -14.04 110.05
N PRO A 244 -1.82 -12.82 110.54
CA PRO A 244 -1.82 -11.61 109.72
C PRO A 244 -0.42 -11.21 109.22
N THR A 245 0.65 -11.80 109.78
CA THR A 245 2.02 -11.59 109.32
C THR A 245 2.44 -12.50 108.15
N LEU A 246 1.51 -13.33 107.65
CA LEU A 246 1.66 -14.20 106.47
C LEU A 246 0.78 -13.72 105.29
N LEU A 247 0.51 -12.42 105.20
CA LEU A 247 -0.18 -11.81 104.06
C LEU A 247 0.76 -11.80 102.84
N ILE A 248 0.27 -12.28 101.70
CA ILE A 248 0.95 -12.18 100.41
C ILE A 248 0.30 -11.03 99.65
N ASP A 249 0.95 -9.88 99.59
CA ASP A 249 0.33 -8.64 99.10
C ASP A 249 0.00 -8.68 97.59
N HIS A 250 0.85 -9.34 96.79
CA HIS A 250 0.76 -9.34 95.32
C HIS A 250 1.16 -10.68 94.71
N VAL A 251 0.43 -11.10 93.68
CA VAL A 251 0.76 -12.23 92.80
C VAL A 251 0.67 -11.75 91.35
N ASN A 252 1.79 -11.78 90.63
CA ASN A 252 1.85 -11.47 89.21
C ASN A 252 1.38 -12.69 88.40
N THR A 253 0.64 -12.47 87.30
CA THR A 253 0.21 -13.56 86.42
C THR A 253 0.42 -13.22 84.94
N ASN A 254 1.20 -14.06 84.27
CA ASN A 254 1.54 -13.93 82.86
C ASN A 254 1.05 -15.15 82.08
N ALA A 255 0.33 -14.93 80.98
CA ALA A 255 -0.20 -15.98 80.13
C ALA A 255 0.48 -15.93 78.76
N LYS A 256 0.90 -17.10 78.27
CA LYS A 256 1.46 -17.29 76.93
C LYS A 256 0.53 -18.21 76.14
N ILE A 257 0.99 -18.70 74.99
CA ILE A 257 0.30 -19.76 74.24
C ILE A 257 0.63 -21.10 74.90
N GLY A 258 -0.38 -21.76 75.48
CA GLY A 258 -0.28 -23.06 76.12
C GLY A 258 0.11 -23.05 77.60
N GLU A 259 0.47 -21.89 78.18
CA GLU A 259 1.02 -21.78 79.55
C GLU A 259 0.42 -20.59 80.30
N ILE A 260 0.12 -20.78 81.59
CA ILE A 260 -0.04 -19.67 82.56
C ILE A 260 1.07 -19.79 83.60
N SER A 261 1.72 -18.66 83.91
CA SER A 261 2.77 -18.52 84.91
C SER A 261 2.36 -17.52 86.00
N LEU A 262 2.75 -17.80 87.24
CA LEU A 262 2.46 -17.04 88.44
C LEU A 262 3.75 -16.82 89.23
N ASP A 263 3.95 -15.59 89.72
CA ASP A 263 5.11 -15.22 90.55
C ASP A 263 4.64 -14.35 91.72
N TRP A 264 5.04 -14.67 92.95
CA TRP A 264 4.67 -13.96 94.18
C TRP A 264 5.89 -13.62 95.05
N SER A 265 5.65 -12.93 96.18
CA SER A 265 6.68 -12.56 97.15
C SER A 265 6.70 -13.51 98.34
N GLU A 266 7.90 -13.79 98.88
CA GLU A 266 8.08 -14.47 100.16
C GLU A 266 7.69 -13.54 101.33
N THR A 267 7.19 -14.10 102.43
CA THR A 267 6.87 -13.34 103.66
C THR A 267 7.88 -13.66 104.75
N THR A 268 8.19 -12.71 105.63
CA THR A 268 9.23 -12.82 106.67
C THR A 268 9.09 -14.02 107.62
N PHE A 269 7.93 -14.69 107.65
CA PHE A 269 7.63 -15.82 108.54
C PHE A 269 7.01 -17.04 107.83
N SER A 270 6.93 -17.04 106.49
CA SER A 270 6.43 -18.21 105.73
C SER A 270 7.48 -19.30 105.62
N GLU A 271 7.05 -20.56 105.80
CA GLU A 271 7.85 -21.77 105.53
C GLU A 271 7.45 -22.39 104.18
N SER A 272 6.17 -22.29 103.82
CA SER A 272 5.63 -22.82 102.55
C SER A 272 4.40 -22.04 102.05
N PHE A 273 4.05 -22.30 100.80
CA PHE A 273 2.90 -21.76 100.08
C PHE A 273 2.01 -22.89 99.57
N GLU A 274 0.70 -22.67 99.60
CA GLU A 274 -0.29 -23.50 98.92
C GLU A 274 -0.97 -22.69 97.82
N LEU A 275 -0.89 -23.17 96.57
CA LEU A 275 -1.57 -22.60 95.42
C LEU A 275 -2.67 -23.55 94.95
N TYR A 276 -3.87 -23.00 94.75
CA TYR A 276 -5.05 -23.69 94.26
C TYR A 276 -5.48 -23.14 92.90
N ASP A 277 -6.00 -24.01 92.03
CA ASP A 277 -6.75 -23.66 90.82
C ASP A 277 -8.21 -24.10 91.02
N GLY A 278 -9.12 -23.13 91.12
CA GLY A 278 -10.42 -23.34 91.75
C GLY A 278 -10.22 -23.84 93.18
N ASP A 279 -10.83 -24.98 93.53
CA ASP A 279 -10.65 -25.64 94.84
C ASP A 279 -9.64 -26.80 94.82
N ARG A 280 -8.92 -27.01 93.71
CA ARG A 280 -7.89 -28.05 93.58
C ARG A 280 -6.53 -27.46 93.97
N LEU A 281 -5.89 -28.01 95.01
CA LEU A 281 -4.48 -27.75 95.30
C LEU A 281 -3.63 -28.23 94.10
N ILE A 282 -2.81 -27.33 93.55
CA ILE A 282 -1.93 -27.60 92.39
C ILE A 282 -0.44 -27.47 92.73
N TYR A 283 -0.09 -26.76 93.80
CA TYR A 283 1.28 -26.68 94.31
C TYR A 283 1.27 -26.49 95.84
N GLU A 284 2.16 -27.21 96.52
CA GLU A 284 2.51 -27.01 97.93
C GLU A 284 4.05 -27.09 98.04
N GLY A 285 4.70 -26.02 98.52
CA GLY A 285 6.16 -25.93 98.56
C GLY A 285 6.69 -24.53 98.89
N SER A 286 8.00 -24.33 98.83
CA SER A 286 8.68 -23.08 99.23
C SER A 286 9.04 -22.14 98.07
N ASP A 287 8.86 -22.55 96.81
CA ASP A 287 9.13 -21.69 95.65
C ASP A 287 8.08 -20.58 95.56
N THR A 288 8.50 -19.38 95.17
CA THR A 288 7.60 -18.23 94.98
C THR A 288 7.11 -18.06 93.53
N ARG A 289 7.19 -19.12 92.73
CA ARG A 289 6.76 -19.13 91.32
C ARG A 289 6.21 -20.49 90.91
N PHE A 290 5.27 -20.49 89.97
CA PHE A 290 4.68 -21.70 89.41
C PHE A 290 4.23 -21.47 87.96
N SER A 291 4.31 -22.47 87.09
CA SER A 291 3.60 -22.44 85.81
C SER A 291 2.84 -23.75 85.55
N ILE A 292 1.79 -23.63 84.74
CA ILE A 292 0.86 -24.71 84.43
C ILE A 292 0.54 -24.71 82.93
N ASP A 293 0.59 -25.89 82.33
CA ASP A 293 0.06 -26.13 80.98
C ASP A 293 -1.44 -25.82 80.97
N ALA A 294 -1.82 -24.77 80.25
CA ALA A 294 -3.17 -24.25 80.18
C ALA A 294 -3.60 -24.21 78.70
N PRO A 295 -4.55 -25.04 78.25
CA PRO A 295 -5.05 -24.95 76.89
C PRO A 295 -5.79 -23.62 76.68
N PRO A 296 -5.64 -22.93 75.53
CA PRO A 296 -6.42 -21.72 75.26
C PRO A 296 -7.91 -22.03 75.23
N GLY A 297 -8.75 -21.13 75.74
CA GLY A 297 -10.20 -21.36 75.84
C GLY A 297 -10.64 -22.12 77.10
N GLU A 298 -9.72 -22.39 78.04
CA GLU A 298 -10.02 -22.81 79.42
C GLU A 298 -9.57 -21.72 80.42
N ARG A 299 -10.40 -21.45 81.45
CA ARG A 299 -10.19 -20.39 82.44
C ARG A 299 -9.80 -21.00 83.76
N HIS A 300 -8.55 -20.80 84.15
CA HIS A 300 -8.02 -21.15 85.47
C HIS A 300 -8.20 -19.97 86.42
N CYS A 301 -8.36 -20.26 87.71
CA CYS A 301 -8.66 -19.25 88.74
C CYS A 301 -7.86 -19.55 90.00
N PHE A 302 -6.85 -18.73 90.27
CA PHE A 302 -5.80 -19.04 91.21
C PHE A 302 -5.98 -18.35 92.56
N LYS A 303 -5.92 -19.11 93.66
CA LYS A 303 -5.85 -18.56 95.03
C LYS A 303 -4.68 -19.17 95.80
N LEU A 304 -3.93 -18.32 96.49
CA LEU A 304 -2.65 -18.64 97.12
C LEU A 304 -2.71 -18.31 98.62
N ARG A 305 -2.01 -19.07 99.48
CA ARG A 305 -1.76 -18.69 100.89
C ARG A 305 -0.41 -19.19 101.39
N ALA A 306 0.17 -18.47 102.34
CA ALA A 306 1.37 -18.90 103.07
C ALA A 306 1.00 -19.71 104.33
N ARG A 307 1.95 -20.52 104.82
CA ARG A 307 1.92 -21.23 106.11
C ARG A 307 3.21 -20.96 106.89
N ASP A 308 3.13 -20.81 108.21
CA ASP A 308 4.31 -20.78 109.10
C ASP A 308 4.63 -22.16 109.70
N LYS A 309 5.81 -22.26 110.33
CA LYS A 309 6.31 -23.46 111.02
C LYS A 309 5.40 -23.99 112.14
N GLN A 310 4.47 -23.16 112.61
CA GLN A 310 3.54 -23.50 113.69
C GLN A 310 2.18 -23.97 113.13
N GLU A 311 2.12 -24.25 111.82
CA GLU A 311 0.95 -24.66 111.04
C GLU A 311 -0.19 -23.62 111.02
N PHE A 312 0.10 -22.35 111.33
CA PHE A 312 -0.85 -21.27 111.06
C PHE A 312 -0.75 -20.83 109.60
N PHE A 313 -1.91 -20.59 109.00
CA PHE A 313 -2.04 -20.09 107.64
C PHE A 313 -2.19 -18.58 107.61
N GLY A 314 -1.70 -17.93 106.56
CA GLY A 314 -2.12 -16.59 106.19
C GLY A 314 -3.58 -16.53 105.71
N PRO A 315 -4.07 -15.31 105.42
CA PRO A 315 -5.21 -15.15 104.53
C PRO A 315 -4.92 -15.78 103.15
N PHE A 316 -5.98 -16.17 102.43
CA PHE A 316 -5.84 -16.39 100.99
C PHE A 316 -5.69 -15.03 100.29
N THR A 317 -4.96 -15.01 99.18
CA THR A 317 -5.04 -13.93 98.19
C THR A 317 -6.44 -13.87 97.60
N GLU A 318 -6.79 -12.72 97.00
CA GLU A 318 -7.91 -12.66 96.06
C GLU A 318 -7.72 -13.66 94.90
N GLU A 319 -8.82 -14.10 94.30
CA GLU A 319 -8.80 -15.13 93.26
C GLU A 319 -8.49 -14.53 91.88
N ILE A 320 -7.34 -14.89 91.31
CA ILE A 320 -6.82 -14.32 90.05
C ILE A 320 -7.10 -15.27 88.90
N CYS A 321 -8.07 -14.94 88.05
CA CYS A 321 -8.42 -15.76 86.89
C CYS A 321 -7.69 -15.36 85.60
N LYS A 322 -7.24 -16.36 84.84
CA LYS A 322 -6.54 -16.19 83.55
C LYS A 322 -6.88 -17.34 82.59
N SER A 323 -6.71 -17.10 81.29
CA SER A 323 -6.68 -18.11 80.23
C SER A 323 -5.33 -18.00 79.52
N SER A 324 -4.86 -19.10 78.93
CA SER A 324 -3.82 -19.06 77.91
C SER A 324 -4.26 -18.19 76.73
N ILE A 325 -3.28 -17.57 76.05
CA ILE A 325 -3.47 -16.89 74.77
C ILE A 325 -3.76 -17.94 73.69
N ILE A 326 -4.71 -17.65 72.80
CA ILE A 326 -5.02 -18.49 71.62
C ILE A 326 -4.02 -18.15 70.48
N PRO A 327 -3.36 -19.15 69.85
CA PRO A 327 -2.39 -18.88 68.79
C PRO A 327 -3.05 -18.27 67.54
N ALA A 328 -2.27 -17.53 66.75
CA ALA A 328 -2.71 -17.06 65.44
C ALA A 328 -2.89 -18.23 64.45
N PRO A 329 -3.91 -18.20 63.57
CA PRO A 329 -4.03 -19.12 62.44
C PRO A 329 -2.75 -19.15 61.58
N THR A 330 -2.19 -20.34 61.40
CA THR A 330 -0.99 -20.55 60.58
C THR A 330 -1.35 -21.10 59.20
N ASN A 331 -0.40 -21.05 58.26
CA ASN A 331 -0.60 -21.49 56.88
C ASN A 331 -1.81 -20.84 56.18
N LEU A 332 -2.10 -19.56 56.46
CA LEU A 332 -3.05 -18.81 55.63
C LEU A 332 -2.53 -18.78 54.18
N ARG A 333 -3.34 -19.31 53.27
CA ARG A 333 -3.11 -19.34 51.83
C ARG A 333 -4.30 -18.74 51.13
N SER A 334 -4.04 -17.95 50.10
CA SER A 334 -5.06 -17.42 49.20
C SER A 334 -4.86 -17.96 47.79
N THR A 335 -5.98 -18.21 47.10
CA THR A 335 -6.02 -18.48 45.67
C THR A 335 -7.08 -17.61 45.02
N THR A 336 -6.69 -16.80 44.03
CA THR A 336 -7.59 -15.99 43.21
C THR A 336 -8.26 -16.85 42.15
N LEU A 337 -9.58 -16.72 42.00
CA LEU A 337 -10.33 -17.27 40.86
C LEU A 337 -11.35 -16.23 40.41
N GLU A 338 -11.22 -15.73 39.19
CA GLU A 338 -12.06 -14.64 38.64
C GLU A 338 -12.15 -13.45 39.62
N ASN A 339 -13.36 -13.10 40.08
CA ASN A 339 -13.62 -12.02 41.04
C ASN A 339 -13.69 -12.52 42.51
N SER A 340 -12.99 -13.60 42.84
CA SER A 340 -13.02 -14.23 44.15
C SER A 340 -11.64 -14.58 44.71
N VAL A 341 -11.51 -14.54 46.04
CA VAL A 341 -10.35 -15.07 46.78
C VAL A 341 -10.82 -16.16 47.71
N THR A 342 -10.40 -17.39 47.44
CA THR A 342 -10.52 -18.49 48.41
C THR A 342 -9.33 -18.45 49.35
N LEU A 343 -9.61 -18.25 50.64
CA LEU A 343 -8.69 -18.38 51.75
C LEU A 343 -8.80 -19.78 52.36
N SER A 344 -7.68 -20.33 52.82
CA SER A 344 -7.62 -21.55 53.64
C SER A 344 -6.51 -21.41 54.69
N TRP A 345 -6.70 -21.96 55.88
CA TRP A 345 -5.73 -21.89 56.99
C TRP A 345 -5.77 -23.13 57.87
N ALA A 346 -4.75 -23.31 58.73
CA ALA A 346 -4.71 -24.41 59.68
C ALA A 346 -5.68 -24.17 60.85
N GLY A 347 -6.52 -25.18 61.13
CA GLY A 347 -7.51 -25.14 62.20
C GLY A 347 -6.90 -25.24 63.60
N ILE A 348 -7.37 -24.39 64.52
CA ILE A 348 -6.97 -24.36 65.93
C ILE A 348 -8.08 -24.99 66.77
N LYS A 349 -7.76 -26.06 67.52
CA LYS A 349 -8.73 -26.88 68.27
C LYS A 349 -9.56 -26.08 69.30
N SER A 350 -9.01 -25.00 69.84
CA SER A 350 -9.66 -24.11 70.81
C SER A 350 -10.39 -22.92 70.19
N ALA A 351 -10.28 -22.72 68.87
CA ALA A 351 -11.03 -21.69 68.17
C ALA A 351 -12.52 -22.09 68.09
N LYS A 352 -13.39 -21.22 68.59
CA LYS A 352 -14.84 -21.34 68.44
C LYS A 352 -15.30 -20.83 67.07
N TYR A 353 -14.59 -19.84 66.53
CA TYR A 353 -14.73 -19.30 65.19
C TYR A 353 -13.45 -18.53 64.82
N TYR A 354 -13.34 -18.15 63.54
CA TYR A 354 -12.27 -17.32 63.01
C TYR A 354 -12.83 -15.98 62.55
N ARG A 355 -12.03 -14.92 62.64
CA ARG A 355 -12.34 -13.61 62.06
C ARG A 355 -11.49 -13.42 60.81
N ILE A 356 -12.14 -13.30 59.67
CA ILE A 356 -11.49 -12.98 58.40
C ILE A 356 -11.53 -11.46 58.24
N TYR A 357 -10.35 -10.88 58.03
CA TYR A 357 -10.16 -9.47 57.76
C TYR A 357 -9.84 -9.26 56.28
N ARG A 358 -10.32 -8.15 55.71
CA ARG A 358 -9.96 -7.66 54.37
C ARG A 358 -9.59 -6.18 54.47
N ASN A 359 -8.37 -5.85 54.08
CA ASN A 359 -7.77 -4.51 54.22
C ASN A 359 -7.96 -3.98 55.67
N ASP A 360 -7.56 -4.82 56.63
CA ASP A 360 -7.70 -4.66 58.09
C ASP A 360 -9.11 -4.50 58.69
N ILE A 361 -10.15 -4.39 57.86
CA ILE A 361 -11.56 -4.36 58.26
C ILE A 361 -12.08 -5.79 58.45
N LEU A 362 -12.83 -6.04 59.53
CA LEU A 362 -13.49 -7.33 59.77
C LEU A 362 -14.54 -7.60 58.67
N LEU A 363 -14.33 -8.65 57.89
CA LEU A 363 -15.22 -9.04 56.79
C LEU A 363 -16.31 -10.01 57.28
N ILE A 364 -15.94 -11.07 57.98
CA ILE A 364 -16.88 -12.07 58.51
C ILE A 364 -16.31 -12.87 59.69
N ASN A 365 -17.20 -13.44 60.50
CA ASN A 365 -16.88 -14.54 61.42
C ASN A 365 -17.19 -15.88 60.72
N SER A 366 -16.20 -16.75 60.50
CA SER A 366 -16.40 -18.10 59.94
C SER A 366 -16.23 -19.18 61.02
N HIS A 367 -17.00 -20.26 60.96
CA HIS A 367 -16.75 -21.45 61.77
C HIS A 367 -15.84 -22.46 61.06
N ASP A 368 -15.70 -22.34 59.74
CA ASP A 368 -14.89 -23.19 58.87
C ASP A 368 -13.44 -22.68 58.80
N THR A 369 -12.51 -23.54 58.36
CA THR A 369 -11.09 -23.20 58.15
C THR A 369 -10.77 -22.77 56.71
N GLU A 370 -11.80 -22.47 55.95
CA GLU A 370 -11.77 -21.90 54.62
C GLU A 370 -12.83 -20.80 54.50
N PHE A 371 -12.61 -19.87 53.57
CA PHE A 371 -13.58 -18.81 53.26
C PHE A 371 -13.34 -18.30 51.84
N THR A 372 -14.39 -18.24 51.01
CA THR A 372 -14.29 -17.61 49.68
C THR A 372 -15.00 -16.27 49.67
N ASP A 373 -14.21 -15.20 49.58
CA ASP A 373 -14.69 -13.86 49.29
C ASP A 373 -15.05 -13.75 47.80
N LYS A 374 -16.17 -13.12 47.44
CA LYS A 374 -16.74 -13.14 46.08
C LYS A 374 -17.25 -11.77 45.66
N ASN A 375 -17.38 -11.56 44.35
CA ASN A 375 -17.81 -10.29 43.74
C ASN A 375 -16.86 -9.13 44.07
N LEU A 376 -15.56 -9.42 44.11
CA LEU A 376 -14.49 -8.44 44.28
C LEU A 376 -14.33 -7.56 43.05
N THR A 377 -13.83 -6.35 43.23
CA THR A 377 -13.62 -5.39 42.15
C THR A 377 -12.32 -5.70 41.43
N PHE A 378 -12.36 -5.77 40.10
CA PHE A 378 -11.15 -5.93 39.29
C PHE A 378 -10.25 -4.69 39.40
N GLY A 379 -8.94 -4.91 39.49
CA GLY A 379 -7.90 -3.88 39.66
C GLY A 379 -7.50 -3.61 41.11
N GLU A 380 -8.38 -3.91 42.07
CA GLU A 380 -8.13 -3.68 43.49
C GLU A 380 -7.18 -4.72 44.12
N ASN A 381 -6.40 -4.27 45.10
CA ASN A 381 -5.56 -5.15 45.93
C ASN A 381 -6.23 -5.44 47.28
N TYR A 382 -6.43 -6.72 47.58
CA TYR A 382 -7.08 -7.18 48.80
C TYR A 382 -6.09 -7.95 49.68
N GLN A 383 -5.74 -7.33 50.82
CA GLN A 383 -4.98 -7.93 51.90
C GLN A 383 -5.92 -8.70 52.83
N TYR A 384 -5.68 -10.00 52.98
CA TYR A 384 -6.44 -10.85 53.90
C TYR A 384 -5.59 -11.33 55.07
N GLN A 385 -6.21 -11.34 56.25
CA GLN A 385 -5.66 -11.92 57.47
C GLN A 385 -6.76 -12.66 58.21
N VAL A 386 -6.38 -13.66 59.00
CA VAL A 386 -7.33 -14.43 59.82
C VAL A 386 -6.82 -14.51 61.26
N SER A 387 -7.68 -14.23 62.23
CA SER A 387 -7.44 -14.52 63.64
C SER A 387 -8.41 -15.60 64.13
N ALA A 388 -8.06 -16.27 65.22
CA ALA A 388 -8.91 -17.24 65.91
C ALA A 388 -9.55 -16.60 67.14
N VAL A 389 -10.83 -16.91 67.41
CA VAL A 389 -11.54 -16.45 68.61
C VAL A 389 -11.98 -17.64 69.44
N ASP A 390 -11.67 -17.61 70.73
CA ASP A 390 -11.94 -18.70 71.67
C ASP A 390 -13.39 -18.75 72.19
N THR A 391 -13.64 -19.64 73.13
CA THR A 391 -14.91 -19.80 73.86
C THR A 391 -15.31 -18.58 74.69
N PHE A 392 -14.34 -17.83 75.21
CA PHE A 392 -14.52 -16.62 76.04
C PHE A 392 -14.58 -15.31 75.24
N LYS A 393 -14.42 -15.38 73.91
CA LYS A 393 -14.32 -14.24 72.98
C LYS A 393 -12.97 -13.51 73.01
N VAL A 394 -11.92 -14.15 73.53
CA VAL A 394 -10.53 -13.68 73.36
C VAL A 394 -10.10 -13.98 71.93
N GLU A 395 -9.53 -12.99 71.26
CA GLU A 395 -9.02 -13.09 69.90
C GLU A 395 -7.50 -13.31 69.91
N SER A 396 -6.99 -14.10 68.98
CA SER A 396 -5.55 -14.25 68.73
C SER A 396 -4.97 -13.03 68.05
N GLU A 397 -3.64 -12.96 67.96
CA GLU A 397 -3.02 -12.15 66.91
C GLU A 397 -3.53 -12.56 65.53
N LYS A 398 -3.55 -11.59 64.59
CA LYS A 398 -3.84 -11.87 63.18
C LYS A 398 -2.73 -12.74 62.58
N SER A 399 -3.08 -13.62 61.65
CA SER A 399 -2.11 -14.29 60.78
C SER A 399 -1.25 -13.28 60.03
N HIS A 400 -0.13 -13.74 59.47
CA HIS A 400 0.56 -12.99 58.42
C HIS A 400 -0.41 -12.69 57.26
N PRO A 401 -0.32 -11.50 56.64
CA PRO A 401 -1.20 -11.10 55.55
C PRO A 401 -0.88 -11.84 54.25
N VAL A 402 -1.93 -12.18 53.51
CA VAL A 402 -1.83 -12.61 52.09
C VAL A 402 -2.49 -11.56 51.21
N GLN A 403 -1.74 -10.98 50.28
CA GLN A 403 -2.24 -9.94 49.37
C GLN A 403 -2.60 -10.54 48.01
N ASN A 404 -3.73 -10.12 47.45
CA ASN A 404 -4.29 -10.61 46.21
C ASN A 404 -4.82 -9.44 45.39
N THR A 405 -4.12 -9.07 44.31
CA THR A 405 -4.68 -8.17 43.31
C THR A 405 -5.69 -8.95 42.47
N ILE A 406 -6.97 -8.57 42.53
CA ILE A 406 -8.00 -9.23 41.72
C ILE A 406 -7.89 -8.68 40.30
N ARG A 407 -7.12 -9.39 39.47
CA ARG A 407 -6.98 -9.09 38.04
C ARG A 407 -8.09 -9.78 37.27
N ARG A 408 -8.60 -9.11 36.25
CA ARG A 408 -9.55 -9.73 35.34
C ARG A 408 -8.81 -10.75 34.48
N SER A 409 -9.27 -11.99 34.46
CA SER A 409 -8.74 -12.99 33.52
C SER A 409 -9.28 -12.71 32.12
N ILE A 410 -8.55 -11.92 31.33
CA ILE A 410 -8.89 -11.64 29.94
C ILE A 410 -8.72 -12.93 29.13
N GLN A 411 -9.77 -13.33 28.41
CA GLN A 411 -9.69 -14.49 27.52
C GLN A 411 -8.73 -14.21 26.36
N THR A 412 -7.97 -15.21 25.94
CA THR A 412 -7.06 -15.10 24.79
C THR A 412 -7.88 -14.89 23.51
N PRO A 413 -7.61 -13.85 22.70
CA PRO A 413 -8.20 -13.72 21.37
C PRO A 413 -7.92 -14.98 20.52
N LEU A 414 -8.96 -15.65 20.04
CA LEU A 414 -8.80 -16.68 19.02
C LEU A 414 -8.69 -15.97 17.67
N LEU A 415 -7.52 -16.09 17.03
CA LEU A 415 -7.16 -15.39 15.81
C LEU A 415 -7.49 -16.21 14.56
N SER A 416 -8.07 -15.57 13.56
CA SER A 416 -8.25 -16.10 12.20
C SER A 416 -7.87 -15.05 11.17
N SER A 417 -7.40 -15.48 10.00
CA SER A 417 -7.46 -14.67 8.80
C SER A 417 -8.87 -14.66 8.21
N LEU A 418 -9.16 -13.67 7.38
CA LEU A 418 -10.12 -13.76 6.28
C LEU A 418 -9.33 -13.66 4.97
N ASP A 419 -9.75 -14.40 3.96
CA ASP A 419 -9.10 -14.37 2.64
C ASP A 419 -9.33 -13.00 1.96
N SER A 420 -8.25 -12.40 1.43
CA SER A 420 -8.31 -11.12 0.72
C SER A 420 -7.07 -10.90 -0.16
N ASP A 421 -7.28 -10.46 -1.39
CA ASP A 421 -6.24 -10.26 -2.41
C ASP A 421 -5.54 -8.89 -2.34
N GLU A 422 -5.81 -8.07 -1.31
CA GLU A 422 -5.35 -6.67 -1.24
C GLU A 422 -4.72 -6.26 0.10
N GLU A 423 -5.11 -6.92 1.20
CA GLU A 423 -4.70 -6.57 2.55
C GLU A 423 -4.83 -7.81 3.45
N ILE A 424 -3.91 -8.00 4.39
CA ILE A 424 -4.01 -9.13 5.32
C ILE A 424 -5.10 -8.79 6.33
N VAL A 425 -6.29 -9.36 6.13
CA VAL A 425 -7.43 -9.18 7.03
C VAL A 425 -7.34 -10.20 8.15
N ILE A 426 -7.11 -9.71 9.36
CA ILE A 426 -7.01 -10.51 10.57
C ILE A 426 -8.21 -10.17 11.46
N ILE A 427 -8.96 -11.19 11.86
CA ILE A 427 -10.11 -11.08 12.76
C ILE A 427 -9.89 -11.92 14.01
N TRP A 428 -10.50 -11.52 15.12
CA TRP A 428 -10.51 -12.33 16.34
C TRP A 428 -11.86 -12.30 17.03
N THR A 429 -12.06 -13.29 17.92
CA THR A 429 -13.19 -13.28 18.87
C THR A 429 -13.17 -12.00 19.70
N ASP A 430 -14.30 -11.32 19.79
CA ASP A 430 -14.45 -10.22 20.74
C ASP A 430 -14.33 -10.75 22.17
N ILE A 431 -13.49 -10.10 22.97
CA ILE A 431 -13.16 -10.53 24.32
C ILE A 431 -13.89 -9.63 25.31
N GLU A 432 -14.71 -10.24 26.15
CA GLU A 432 -15.46 -9.53 27.18
C GLU A 432 -14.51 -8.68 28.04
N PHE A 433 -14.87 -7.41 28.24
CA PHE A 433 -14.09 -6.38 28.95
C PHE A 433 -12.74 -5.95 28.34
N ALA A 434 -12.37 -6.38 27.13
CA ALA A 434 -11.24 -5.76 26.43
C ALA A 434 -11.57 -4.28 26.11
N SER A 435 -10.72 -3.35 26.55
CA SER A 435 -10.83 -1.92 26.22
C SER A 435 -10.16 -1.60 24.87
N LYS A 436 -9.19 -2.44 24.48
CA LYS A 436 -8.39 -2.36 23.26
C LYS A 436 -7.63 -3.68 23.00
N TYR A 437 -7.06 -3.77 21.81
CA TYR A 437 -6.23 -4.87 21.34
C TYR A 437 -4.89 -4.34 20.84
N TYR A 438 -3.79 -4.99 21.23
CA TYR A 438 -2.46 -4.73 20.67
C TYR A 438 -2.21 -5.70 19.51
N VAL A 439 -1.97 -5.14 18.33
CA VAL A 439 -1.64 -5.89 17.12
C VAL A 439 -0.13 -5.99 16.99
N TYR A 440 0.40 -7.20 17.09
CA TYR A 440 1.80 -7.51 16.80
C TYR A 440 1.92 -8.08 15.39
N ARG A 441 2.93 -7.62 14.65
CA ARG A 441 3.32 -8.12 13.32
C ARG A 441 4.81 -8.46 13.38
N ASN A 442 5.15 -9.73 13.14
CA ASN A 442 6.51 -10.27 13.30
C ASN A 442 7.13 -9.87 14.67
N GLU A 443 6.37 -10.10 15.75
CA GLU A 443 6.67 -9.74 17.15
C GLU A 443 6.86 -8.24 17.47
N VAL A 444 6.68 -7.32 16.51
CA VAL A 444 6.68 -5.86 16.75
C VAL A 444 5.25 -5.35 16.88
N LYS A 445 4.92 -4.57 17.93
CA LYS A 445 3.61 -3.91 18.02
C LYS A 445 3.47 -2.87 16.92
N VAL A 446 2.55 -3.09 15.98
CA VAL A 446 2.27 -2.20 14.86
C VAL A 446 1.01 -1.35 15.04
N SER A 447 0.06 -1.79 15.87
CA SER A 447 -1.18 -1.04 16.09
C SER A 447 -1.80 -1.28 17.48
N GLU A 448 -2.69 -0.37 17.85
CA GLU A 448 -3.45 -0.33 19.09
C GLU A 448 -4.87 0.12 18.73
N ILE A 449 -5.83 -0.81 18.73
CA ILE A 449 -7.19 -0.60 18.18
C ILE A 449 -8.28 -1.09 19.12
N GLN A 450 -9.50 -0.61 18.96
CA GLN A 450 -10.67 -1.04 19.74
C GLN A 450 -11.60 -2.00 18.98
N THR A 451 -11.31 -2.27 17.71
CA THR A 451 -12.07 -3.19 16.86
C THR A 451 -11.45 -4.59 16.84
N THR A 452 -12.27 -5.61 16.63
CA THR A 452 -11.88 -7.02 16.52
C THR A 452 -11.40 -7.45 15.12
N THR A 453 -11.09 -6.46 14.28
CA THR A 453 -10.60 -6.63 12.92
C THR A 453 -9.45 -5.66 12.70
N PHE A 454 -8.36 -6.19 12.14
CA PHE A 454 -7.24 -5.42 11.61
C PHE A 454 -7.08 -5.72 10.11
N LYS A 455 -6.67 -4.72 9.35
CA LYS A 455 -6.51 -4.76 7.89
C LYS A 455 -5.13 -4.20 7.56
N ASP A 456 -4.19 -5.08 7.21
CA ASP A 456 -2.80 -4.67 6.96
C ASP A 456 -2.46 -4.65 5.46
N ARG A 457 -2.39 -3.44 4.89
CA ARG A 457 -1.95 -3.18 3.52
C ARG A 457 -0.43 -3.29 3.46
N THR A 458 0.02 -4.53 3.34
CA THR A 458 1.43 -4.91 3.25
C THR A 458 1.87 -5.06 1.80
N VAL A 459 3.18 -5.18 1.58
CA VAL A 459 3.74 -5.49 0.26
C VAL A 459 3.30 -6.91 -0.13
N PRO A 460 2.72 -7.14 -1.32
CA PRO A 460 2.38 -8.49 -1.77
C PRO A 460 3.59 -9.42 -1.80
N GLY A 461 3.35 -10.72 -1.65
CA GLY A 461 4.40 -11.74 -1.63
C GLY A 461 5.27 -11.78 -0.35
N GLU A 462 5.16 -10.78 0.54
CA GLU A 462 5.81 -10.81 1.84
C GLU A 462 4.90 -11.43 2.91
N SER A 463 5.35 -12.51 3.56
CA SER A 463 4.65 -13.07 4.71
C SER A 463 4.89 -12.29 6.01
N PHE A 464 3.79 -12.06 6.72
CA PHE A 464 3.73 -11.42 8.03
C PHE A 464 2.90 -12.27 8.98
N CYS A 465 3.44 -12.52 10.16
CA CYS A 465 2.81 -13.29 11.22
C CYS A 465 2.24 -12.37 12.29
N TYR A 466 0.95 -12.55 12.59
CA TYR A 466 0.18 -11.72 13.50
C TYR A 466 -0.11 -12.45 14.80
N ARG A 467 -0.01 -11.71 15.90
CA ARG A 467 -0.48 -12.10 17.23
C ARG A 467 -1.22 -10.92 17.86
N ILE A 468 -2.30 -11.20 18.57
CA ILE A 468 -3.12 -10.20 19.25
C ILE A 468 -3.04 -10.43 20.76
N ILE A 469 -2.94 -9.34 21.51
CA ILE A 469 -3.17 -9.31 22.96
C ILE A 469 -4.43 -8.46 23.20
N ALA A 470 -5.40 -9.01 23.93
CA ALA A 470 -6.52 -8.23 24.47
C ALA A 470 -6.10 -7.55 25.77
N ILE A 471 -6.50 -6.28 25.94
CA ILE A 471 -6.11 -5.46 27.09
C ILE A 471 -7.35 -4.79 27.66
N ASP A 472 -7.56 -4.93 28.97
CA ASP A 472 -8.74 -4.38 29.64
C ASP A 472 -8.58 -2.88 29.97
N ASP A 473 -9.54 -2.33 30.70
CA ASP A 473 -9.53 -0.95 31.19
C ASP A 473 -8.48 -0.68 32.30
N LEU A 474 -7.84 -1.73 32.81
CA LEU A 474 -6.88 -1.70 33.93
C LEU A 474 -5.43 -1.95 33.47
N GLY A 475 -5.22 -2.26 32.19
CA GLY A 475 -3.90 -2.61 31.64
C GLY A 475 -3.46 -4.04 31.93
N THR A 476 -4.38 -4.94 32.29
CA THR A 476 -4.11 -6.38 32.27
C THR A 476 -3.97 -6.82 30.82
N GLU A 477 -3.00 -7.67 30.50
CA GLU A 477 -2.84 -8.28 29.17
C GLU A 477 -3.35 -9.73 29.19
N SER A 478 -4.01 -10.17 28.11
CA SER A 478 -4.23 -11.60 27.85
C SER A 478 -2.91 -12.28 27.48
N GLU A 479 -2.89 -13.61 27.51
CA GLU A 479 -1.90 -14.35 26.70
C GLU A 479 -2.01 -13.94 25.22
N LYS A 480 -0.90 -14.05 24.49
CA LYS A 480 -0.91 -13.83 23.03
C LYS A 480 -1.83 -14.85 22.35
N SER A 481 -2.57 -14.40 21.35
CA SER A 481 -3.33 -15.27 20.47
C SER A 481 -2.47 -16.37 19.83
N ASN A 482 -3.12 -17.37 19.24
CA ASN A 482 -2.48 -18.18 18.21
C ASN A 482 -1.91 -17.27 17.12
N GLU A 483 -0.80 -17.70 16.52
CA GLU A 483 -0.19 -17.01 15.39
C GLU A 483 -0.98 -17.32 14.11
N ILE A 484 -1.28 -16.27 13.34
CA ILE A 484 -1.76 -16.41 11.96
C ILE A 484 -0.75 -15.68 11.07
N CYS A 485 -0.04 -16.46 10.25
CA CYS A 485 0.81 -15.92 9.19
C CYS A 485 -0.01 -15.80 7.91
N GLY A 486 -0.05 -14.59 7.36
CA GLY A 486 -0.64 -14.30 6.04
C GLY A 486 0.39 -13.65 5.12
N LYS A 487 0.02 -13.51 3.85
CA LYS A 487 0.61 -12.54 2.92
C LYS A 487 -0.51 -12.02 2.03
N VAL A 488 -0.41 -10.78 1.58
CA VAL A 488 -1.20 -10.37 0.41
C VAL A 488 -0.65 -11.17 -0.77
N PRO A 489 -1.47 -11.94 -1.51
CA PRO A 489 -0.97 -12.69 -2.66
C PRO A 489 -0.43 -11.71 -3.70
N VAL A 490 0.66 -12.05 -4.38
CA VAL A 490 1.06 -11.31 -5.57
C VAL A 490 -0.07 -11.38 -6.59
N LYS A 491 -0.49 -10.24 -7.13
CA LYS A 491 -1.42 -10.20 -8.26
C LYS A 491 -0.67 -10.57 -9.55
N SER A 492 -1.37 -11.10 -10.55
CA SER A 492 -0.81 -11.27 -11.89
C SER A 492 -0.37 -9.92 -12.49
N PRO A 493 0.57 -9.89 -13.44
CA PRO A 493 1.04 -8.63 -14.00
C PRO A 493 -0.06 -7.81 -14.67
N GLU A 494 -0.08 -6.52 -14.35
CA GLU A 494 -0.88 -5.52 -15.07
C GLU A 494 -0.16 -5.12 -16.37
N ASN A 495 -0.92 -4.54 -17.32
CA ASN A 495 -0.44 -4.11 -18.64
C ASN A 495 0.34 -5.20 -19.40
N PHE A 496 -0.05 -6.47 -19.24
CA PHE A 496 0.49 -7.54 -20.06
C PHE A 496 0.16 -7.28 -21.54
N SER A 497 1.21 -7.17 -22.34
CA SER A 497 1.18 -6.95 -23.78
C SER A 497 1.93 -8.08 -24.48
N LEU A 498 1.22 -8.77 -25.34
CA LEU A 498 1.75 -9.80 -26.23
C LEU A 498 1.79 -9.23 -27.65
N THR A 499 2.97 -9.19 -28.25
CA THR A 499 3.15 -8.76 -29.64
C THR A 499 3.80 -9.86 -30.46
N GLY A 500 3.12 -10.29 -31.51
CA GLY A 500 3.65 -11.26 -32.46
C GLY A 500 4.64 -10.61 -33.42
N GLU A 501 5.74 -11.31 -33.68
CA GLU A 501 6.76 -10.97 -34.67
C GLU A 501 6.98 -12.18 -35.61
N LEU A 502 7.95 -12.11 -36.51
CA LEU A 502 8.27 -13.21 -37.42
C LEU A 502 8.91 -14.39 -36.66
N LYS A 503 8.19 -15.51 -36.51
CA LYS A 503 8.64 -16.74 -35.82
C LYS A 503 8.96 -16.59 -34.33
N TYR A 504 8.57 -15.47 -33.72
CA TYR A 504 8.62 -15.28 -32.27
C TYR A 504 7.52 -14.33 -31.79
N MET A 505 7.24 -14.34 -30.49
CA MET A 505 6.41 -13.32 -29.84
C MET A 505 7.16 -12.66 -28.69
N ASN A 506 7.05 -11.34 -28.59
CA ASN A 506 7.51 -10.56 -27.44
C ASN A 506 6.35 -10.44 -26.43
N LEU A 507 6.56 -11.00 -25.25
CA LEU A 507 5.71 -10.81 -24.08
C LEU A 507 6.36 -9.70 -23.24
N SER A 508 5.59 -8.71 -22.81
CA SER A 508 6.04 -7.63 -21.93
C SER A 508 4.93 -7.24 -20.95
N TRP A 509 5.26 -6.80 -19.74
CA TRP A 509 4.29 -6.52 -18.68
C TRP A 509 4.86 -5.55 -17.64
N ASP A 510 4.03 -4.96 -16.78
CA ASP A 510 4.53 -4.12 -15.69
C ASP A 510 5.06 -4.96 -14.51
N ARG A 511 6.01 -4.39 -13.76
CA ARG A 511 6.60 -5.09 -12.61
C ARG A 511 5.60 -5.20 -11.46
N SER A 512 4.92 -6.33 -11.35
CA SER A 512 4.11 -6.68 -10.18
C SER A 512 4.90 -6.48 -8.88
N ILE A 513 4.35 -5.69 -7.97
CA ILE A 513 4.93 -5.47 -6.64
C ILE A 513 4.91 -6.81 -5.89
N GLY A 514 6.04 -7.20 -5.29
CA GLY A 514 6.16 -8.48 -4.56
C GLY A 514 6.63 -9.68 -5.40
N ALA A 515 6.59 -9.60 -6.73
CA ALA A 515 7.06 -10.67 -7.59
C ALA A 515 8.59 -10.73 -7.64
N GLU A 516 9.13 -11.93 -7.49
CA GLU A 516 10.54 -12.25 -7.69
C GLU A 516 10.79 -12.67 -9.15
N ASN A 517 9.89 -13.46 -9.71
CA ASN A 517 9.88 -13.90 -11.10
C ASN A 517 8.42 -14.11 -11.58
N TYR A 518 8.28 -14.52 -12.85
CA TYR A 518 7.00 -14.66 -13.53
C TYR A 518 6.94 -16.01 -14.26
N ASN A 519 5.85 -16.75 -14.11
CA ASN A 519 5.63 -18.00 -14.84
C ASN A 519 4.80 -17.71 -16.11
N ILE A 520 5.33 -18.09 -17.27
CA ILE A 520 4.70 -17.93 -18.58
C ILE A 520 4.03 -19.23 -18.98
N TYR A 521 2.75 -19.12 -19.34
CA TYR A 521 1.91 -20.21 -19.79
C TYR A 521 1.42 -19.99 -21.22
N GLN A 522 1.43 -21.04 -22.03
CA GLN A 522 0.65 -21.14 -23.25
C GLN A 522 -0.79 -21.48 -22.87
N ALA A 523 -1.77 -20.69 -23.31
CA ALA A 523 -3.18 -21.01 -23.15
C ALA A 523 -3.65 -21.91 -24.30
N THR A 524 -4.18 -23.08 -23.95
CA THR A 524 -4.71 -24.08 -24.87
C THR A 524 -6.25 -24.11 -24.84
N PRO A 525 -6.92 -24.58 -25.91
CA PRO A 525 -8.38 -24.53 -26.02
C PRO A 525 -9.13 -25.05 -24.79
N GLY A 526 -10.17 -24.31 -24.38
CA GLY A 526 -10.92 -24.60 -23.15
C GLY A 526 -10.31 -24.03 -21.86
N ASN A 527 -9.58 -22.91 -21.95
CA ASN A 527 -8.93 -22.21 -20.83
C ASN A 527 -8.04 -23.11 -19.98
N THR A 528 -7.27 -23.98 -20.64
CA THR A 528 -6.22 -24.80 -20.01
C THR A 528 -4.88 -24.11 -20.20
N TYR A 529 -3.98 -24.22 -19.22
CA TYR A 529 -2.68 -23.53 -19.24
C TYR A 529 -1.53 -24.52 -19.18
N LYS A 530 -0.65 -24.47 -20.19
CA LYS A 530 0.58 -25.27 -20.29
C LYS A 530 1.77 -24.38 -19.93
N PHE A 531 2.46 -24.69 -18.83
CA PHE A 531 3.68 -23.99 -18.45
C PHE A 531 4.73 -24.08 -19.57
N LEU A 532 5.41 -22.96 -19.87
CA LEU A 532 6.50 -22.89 -20.83
C LEU A 532 7.83 -22.56 -20.16
N ALA A 533 7.88 -21.45 -19.42
CA ALA A 533 9.12 -20.86 -18.95
C ALA A 533 8.90 -19.96 -17.73
N GLN A 534 9.99 -19.59 -17.06
CA GLN A 534 10.00 -18.65 -15.96
C GLN A 534 10.93 -17.47 -16.27
N ALA A 535 10.42 -16.24 -16.24
CA ALA A 535 11.18 -15.03 -16.51
C ALA A 535 11.49 -14.25 -15.22
N HIS A 536 12.75 -13.86 -15.05
CA HIS A 536 13.20 -12.97 -13.96
C HIS A 536 13.22 -11.49 -14.39
N ARG A 537 12.62 -11.18 -15.55
CA ARG A 537 12.49 -9.85 -16.16
C ARG A 537 11.03 -9.66 -16.53
N THR A 538 10.61 -8.41 -16.69
CA THR A 538 9.28 -7.99 -17.14
C THR A 538 9.06 -8.11 -18.66
N PHE A 539 9.84 -8.98 -19.29
CA PHE A 539 9.68 -9.36 -20.69
C PHE A 539 10.19 -10.79 -20.91
N PHE A 540 9.64 -11.47 -21.90
CA PHE A 540 10.06 -12.78 -22.35
C PHE A 540 9.86 -12.91 -23.86
N VAL A 541 10.70 -13.69 -24.53
CA VAL A 541 10.58 -13.95 -25.97
C VAL A 541 10.28 -15.43 -26.15
N VAL A 542 9.17 -15.73 -26.82
CA VAL A 542 8.84 -17.10 -27.24
C VAL A 542 9.27 -17.22 -28.69
N ASP A 543 10.41 -17.87 -28.95
CA ASP A 543 10.95 -18.08 -30.29
C ASP A 543 10.55 -19.45 -30.89
N SER A 544 11.05 -19.71 -32.10
CA SER A 544 10.90 -21.00 -32.81
C SER A 544 9.44 -21.39 -33.10
N LEU A 545 8.60 -20.37 -33.37
CA LEU A 545 7.19 -20.53 -33.74
C LEU A 545 7.00 -20.65 -35.26
N ASP A 546 5.90 -21.27 -35.69
CA ASP A 546 5.53 -21.32 -37.10
C ASP A 546 4.94 -19.97 -37.58
N ASP A 547 4.87 -19.78 -38.90
CA ASP A 547 4.42 -18.53 -39.51
C ASP A 547 2.89 -18.40 -39.49
N GLY A 548 2.36 -17.37 -38.83
CA GLY A 548 0.91 -17.13 -38.66
C GLY A 548 0.25 -17.81 -37.44
N ASP A 549 1.05 -18.46 -36.58
CA ASP A 549 0.63 -19.19 -35.39
C ASP A 549 -0.13 -18.28 -34.40
N SER A 550 -1.44 -18.49 -34.23
CA SER A 550 -2.27 -17.73 -33.29
C SER A 550 -2.22 -18.36 -31.91
N LEU A 551 -1.41 -17.78 -31.03
CA LEU A 551 -1.13 -18.31 -29.70
C LEU A 551 -1.56 -17.32 -28.62
N CYS A 552 -2.32 -17.84 -27.68
CA CYS A 552 -2.66 -17.15 -26.45
C CYS A 552 -1.64 -17.50 -25.36
N PHE A 553 -1.23 -16.51 -24.57
CA PHE A 553 -0.35 -16.69 -23.42
C PHE A 553 -0.99 -16.05 -22.19
N THR A 554 -0.63 -16.52 -21.01
CA THR A 554 -0.92 -15.81 -19.77
C THR A 554 0.29 -15.86 -18.84
N ILE A 555 0.36 -14.90 -17.93
CA ILE A 555 1.45 -14.74 -16.98
C ILE A 555 0.88 -14.66 -15.57
N SER A 556 1.52 -15.37 -14.65
CA SER A 556 1.34 -15.22 -13.22
C SER A 556 2.62 -14.69 -12.58
N SER A 557 2.45 -13.96 -11.48
CA SER A 557 3.55 -13.53 -10.63
C SER A 557 3.91 -14.65 -9.66
N VAL A 558 5.21 -14.87 -9.42
CA VAL A 558 5.69 -15.77 -8.37
C VAL A 558 6.42 -14.93 -7.32
N ASP A 559 6.02 -15.06 -6.06
CA ASP A 559 6.72 -14.40 -4.95
C ASP A 559 7.98 -15.16 -4.50
N ARG A 560 8.73 -14.54 -3.59
CA ARG A 560 10.00 -15.07 -3.07
C ARG A 560 9.88 -16.41 -2.35
N ASP A 561 8.70 -16.78 -1.87
CA ASP A 561 8.46 -18.07 -1.20
C ASP A 561 8.08 -19.17 -2.22
N GLY A 562 8.00 -18.83 -3.52
CA GLY A 562 7.61 -19.73 -4.59
C GLY A 562 6.09 -19.87 -4.77
N VAL A 563 5.28 -18.99 -4.17
CA VAL A 563 3.83 -19.01 -4.35
C VAL A 563 3.45 -18.22 -5.60
N GLU A 564 2.67 -18.86 -6.46
CA GLU A 564 2.19 -18.30 -7.72
C GLU A 564 0.83 -17.60 -7.56
N SER A 565 0.63 -16.48 -8.25
CA SER A 565 -0.67 -15.82 -8.38
C SER A 565 -1.67 -16.66 -9.16
N ALA A 566 -2.95 -16.28 -9.14
CA ALA A 566 -3.82 -16.64 -10.25
C ALA A 566 -3.20 -16.17 -11.58
N GLN A 567 -3.34 -16.92 -12.66
CA GLN A 567 -2.89 -16.47 -13.97
C GLN A 567 -3.70 -15.22 -14.40
N GLY A 568 -3.06 -14.29 -15.12
CA GLY A 568 -3.75 -13.15 -15.73
C GLY A 568 -4.78 -13.58 -16.77
N LEU A 569 -5.53 -12.61 -17.30
CA LEU A 569 -6.30 -12.85 -18.51
C LEU A 569 -5.33 -13.25 -19.64
N PRO A 570 -5.65 -14.27 -20.45
CA PRO A 570 -4.79 -14.67 -21.55
C PRO A 570 -4.90 -13.67 -22.70
N GLU A 571 -3.79 -12.99 -23.00
CA GLU A 571 -3.67 -12.20 -24.22
C GLU A 571 -3.30 -13.10 -25.40
N CYS A 572 -3.82 -12.76 -26.58
CA CYS A 572 -3.66 -13.56 -27.79
C CYS A 572 -3.11 -12.70 -28.93
N ALA A 573 -2.07 -13.20 -29.59
CA ALA A 573 -1.53 -12.63 -30.81
C ALA A 573 -1.29 -13.76 -31.81
N SER A 574 -1.15 -13.39 -33.09
CA SER A 574 -0.56 -14.27 -34.08
C SER A 574 0.87 -13.83 -34.35
N THR A 575 1.80 -14.77 -34.56
CA THR A 575 3.10 -14.41 -35.17
C THR A 575 2.81 -13.77 -36.51
N LYS A 576 3.54 -12.71 -36.85
CA LYS A 576 3.37 -12.05 -38.15
C LYS A 576 3.71 -13.05 -39.25
N LEU A 577 2.87 -13.12 -40.27
CA LEU A 577 3.22 -13.81 -41.51
C LEU A 577 4.56 -13.25 -42.06
N PRO A 578 5.34 -14.08 -42.77
CA PRO A 578 6.59 -13.65 -43.39
C PRO A 578 6.38 -12.48 -44.34
N PRO A 579 7.46 -11.78 -44.73
CA PRO A 579 7.39 -10.90 -45.88
C PRO A 579 6.91 -11.69 -47.11
N GLU A 580 5.91 -11.15 -47.81
CA GLU A 580 5.43 -11.68 -49.08
C GLU A 580 5.58 -10.54 -50.09
N LEU A 581 6.60 -10.64 -50.95
CA LEU A 581 6.91 -9.63 -51.94
C LEU A 581 6.00 -9.79 -53.15
N LYS A 582 5.38 -8.69 -53.59
CA LYS A 582 4.51 -8.64 -54.75
C LYS A 582 4.75 -7.37 -55.56
N ILE A 583 4.94 -7.52 -56.87
CA ILE A 583 4.81 -6.41 -57.81
C ILE A 583 3.32 -6.12 -57.96
N THR A 584 2.86 -4.96 -57.47
CA THR A 584 1.46 -4.54 -57.54
C THR A 584 1.17 -3.65 -58.74
N ASN A 585 2.21 -2.99 -59.26
CA ASN A 585 2.15 -2.19 -60.48
C ASN A 585 3.54 -2.16 -61.16
N PHE A 586 3.54 -2.05 -62.48
CA PHE A 586 4.71 -1.76 -63.30
C PHE A 586 4.33 -0.66 -64.27
N GLU A 587 5.07 0.44 -64.23
CA GLU A 587 4.96 1.57 -65.14
C GLU A 587 6.30 1.69 -65.87
N PHE A 588 6.29 1.60 -67.19
CA PHE A 588 7.41 2.10 -67.98
C PHE A 588 7.17 3.60 -68.21
N ILE A 589 8.08 4.44 -67.70
CA ILE A 589 7.95 5.90 -67.77
C ILE A 589 9.16 6.43 -68.54
N GLU A 590 8.94 6.95 -69.74
CA GLU A 590 9.95 7.69 -70.49
C GLU A 590 9.71 9.21 -70.42
N SER A 591 10.46 10.01 -71.21
CA SER A 591 10.50 11.47 -71.09
C SER A 591 9.44 12.18 -71.94
N SER A 592 8.71 11.44 -72.78
CA SER A 592 7.66 11.90 -73.68
C SER A 592 6.24 11.44 -73.27
N GLU A 593 6.14 10.59 -72.25
CA GLU A 593 4.91 9.97 -71.70
C GLU A 593 4.09 9.18 -72.74
N ASN A 594 4.77 8.59 -73.73
CA ASN A 594 4.17 7.83 -74.83
C ASN A 594 4.19 6.29 -74.63
N ASN A 595 4.80 5.79 -73.55
CA ASN A 595 5.05 4.38 -73.22
C ASN A 595 5.99 3.60 -74.19
N VAL A 596 6.74 4.27 -75.07
CA VAL A 596 7.67 3.62 -76.01
C VAL A 596 9.02 4.34 -76.02
N LEU A 597 10.10 3.64 -75.67
CA LEU A 597 11.43 4.26 -75.51
C LEU A 597 11.97 4.70 -76.87
N ASN A 598 11.94 6.01 -77.12
CA ASN A 598 12.45 6.59 -78.36
C ASN A 598 13.99 6.56 -78.38
N ALA A 599 14.59 6.56 -79.57
CA ALA A 599 16.03 6.74 -79.75
C ALA A 599 16.53 8.03 -79.07
N ARG A 600 17.64 7.94 -78.32
CA ARG A 600 18.20 8.99 -77.42
C ARG A 600 17.39 9.32 -76.18
N GLU A 601 16.27 8.65 -75.94
CA GLU A 601 15.46 8.91 -74.77
C GLU A 601 15.99 8.23 -73.51
N THR A 602 15.80 8.90 -72.37
CA THR A 602 15.88 8.31 -71.03
C THR A 602 14.47 8.00 -70.53
N GLY A 603 14.30 6.81 -69.98
CA GLY A 603 13.14 6.43 -69.19
C GLY A 603 13.55 5.64 -67.96
N LYS A 604 12.57 5.03 -67.33
CA LYS A 604 12.76 4.20 -66.14
C LYS A 604 11.66 3.15 -66.02
N PHE A 605 12.06 1.99 -65.53
CA PHE A 605 11.15 0.95 -65.10
C PHE A 605 10.75 1.23 -63.67
N ARG A 606 9.54 1.75 -63.48
CA ARG A 606 8.94 1.96 -62.17
C ARG A 606 8.24 0.69 -61.73
N PHE A 607 8.84 0.00 -60.76
CA PHE A 607 8.24 -1.13 -60.09
C PHE A 607 7.67 -0.70 -58.75
N THR A 608 6.37 -0.96 -58.56
CA THR A 608 5.72 -0.79 -57.26
C THR A 608 5.80 -2.12 -56.53
N VAL A 609 6.80 -2.25 -55.67
CA VAL A 609 7.01 -3.44 -54.83
C VAL A 609 6.26 -3.24 -53.52
N GLN A 610 5.25 -4.06 -53.28
CA GLN A 610 4.61 -4.15 -51.98
C GLN A 610 5.12 -5.39 -51.24
N ASN A 611 5.41 -5.23 -49.96
CA ASN A 611 5.45 -6.34 -49.03
C ASN A 611 4.03 -6.53 -48.48
N ILE A 612 3.24 -7.44 -49.05
CA ILE A 612 1.88 -7.74 -48.57
C ILE A 612 1.88 -8.63 -47.31
N GLY A 613 3.05 -9.18 -46.96
CA GLY A 613 3.30 -9.86 -45.71
C GLY A 613 3.21 -8.96 -44.48
N GLU A 614 3.18 -9.58 -43.31
CA GLU A 614 3.03 -8.87 -42.04
C GLU A 614 4.35 -8.54 -41.34
N SER A 615 5.47 -9.07 -41.84
CA SER A 615 6.83 -8.85 -41.33
C SER A 615 7.69 -8.09 -42.35
N PRO A 616 8.64 -7.23 -41.93
CA PRO A 616 9.52 -6.53 -42.87
C PRO A 616 10.40 -7.49 -43.70
N ALA A 617 10.59 -7.16 -44.97
CA ALA A 617 11.50 -7.84 -45.88
C ALA A 617 12.87 -7.13 -45.87
N TYR A 618 13.98 -7.85 -45.75
CA TYR A 618 15.30 -7.24 -45.59
C TYR A 618 16.21 -7.48 -46.80
N GLY A 619 17.04 -6.48 -47.13
CA GLY A 619 18.01 -6.55 -48.22
C GLY A 619 17.39 -6.92 -49.56
N VAL A 620 16.19 -6.39 -49.84
CA VAL A 620 15.38 -6.72 -51.01
C VAL A 620 16.10 -6.24 -52.27
N LYS A 621 16.39 -7.16 -53.20
CA LYS A 621 17.07 -6.82 -54.46
C LYS A 621 16.14 -7.05 -55.64
N LEU A 622 15.90 -5.99 -56.39
CA LEU A 622 15.27 -6.03 -57.70
C LEU A 622 16.37 -6.26 -58.74
N ILE A 623 16.23 -7.29 -59.57
CA ILE A 623 17.21 -7.67 -60.59
C ILE A 623 16.48 -7.83 -61.92
N ILE A 624 16.84 -7.03 -62.93
CA ILE A 624 16.33 -7.20 -64.28
C ILE A 624 17.12 -8.32 -64.97
N ASN A 625 16.40 -9.33 -65.44
CA ASN A 625 16.91 -10.40 -66.28
C ASN A 625 16.50 -10.17 -67.75
N ALA A 626 17.41 -10.51 -68.67
CA ALA A 626 17.33 -10.21 -70.10
C ALA A 626 17.63 -11.43 -70.99
N ASP A 627 17.46 -12.65 -70.47
CA ASP A 627 17.78 -13.91 -71.14
C ASP A 627 17.29 -13.96 -72.60
N ASN A 628 18.24 -14.03 -73.53
CA ASN A 628 18.07 -14.11 -74.99
C ASN A 628 17.62 -12.82 -75.73
N GLN A 629 17.67 -11.63 -75.11
CA GLN A 629 17.48 -10.36 -75.82
C GLN A 629 18.79 -9.76 -76.34
N ASN A 630 18.73 -9.10 -77.52
CA ASN A 630 19.79 -8.20 -77.96
C ASN A 630 19.55 -6.79 -77.41
N LEU A 631 20.34 -6.38 -76.43
CA LEU A 631 20.27 -5.07 -75.76
C LEU A 631 21.43 -4.12 -76.15
N SER A 632 22.14 -4.37 -77.26
CA SER A 632 23.36 -3.64 -77.64
C SER A 632 23.22 -2.14 -77.96
N ALA A 633 22.01 -1.58 -77.86
CA ALA A 633 21.73 -0.14 -78.00
C ALA A 633 20.88 0.38 -76.81
N LEU A 634 20.89 -0.32 -75.67
CA LEU A 634 20.10 -0.01 -74.47
C LEU A 634 21.00 -0.08 -73.22
N ASN A 635 21.16 1.03 -72.52
CA ASN A 635 21.91 1.11 -71.27
C ASN A 635 20.92 1.25 -70.11
N MET A 636 20.89 0.29 -69.18
CA MET A 636 19.92 0.25 -68.07
C MET A 636 20.52 -0.22 -66.75
N ASP A 637 19.93 0.22 -65.65
CA ASP A 637 20.17 -0.33 -64.31
C ASP A 637 19.70 -1.79 -64.25
N THR A 638 20.60 -2.71 -63.96
CA THR A 638 20.27 -4.14 -63.86
C THR A 638 19.91 -4.60 -62.45
N VAL A 639 20.28 -3.83 -61.42
CA VAL A 639 20.04 -4.18 -60.00
C VAL A 639 19.76 -2.93 -59.15
N PHE A 640 18.67 -2.94 -58.39
CA PHE A 640 18.42 -2.02 -57.27
C PHE A 640 18.39 -2.80 -55.94
N ILE A 641 18.86 -2.18 -54.86
CA ILE A 641 18.92 -2.78 -53.53
C ILE A 641 18.22 -1.86 -52.52
N LEU A 642 17.30 -2.43 -51.76
CA LEU A 642 16.54 -1.78 -50.69
C LEU A 642 16.88 -2.46 -49.35
N ASP A 643 17.40 -1.71 -48.38
CA ASP A 643 17.85 -2.28 -47.10
C ASP A 643 16.73 -2.95 -46.29
N THR A 644 15.53 -2.34 -46.28
CA THR A 644 14.32 -2.90 -45.66
C THR A 644 13.07 -2.43 -46.40
N LEU A 645 12.10 -3.31 -46.62
CA LEU A 645 10.72 -2.99 -47.00
C LEU A 645 9.77 -3.39 -45.85
N GLU A 646 9.28 -2.39 -45.12
CA GLU A 646 8.40 -2.58 -43.97
C GLU A 646 7.13 -3.37 -44.29
N ALA A 647 6.54 -3.99 -43.27
CA ALA A 647 5.30 -4.77 -43.41
C ALA A 647 4.16 -3.93 -43.99
N LYS A 648 3.43 -4.48 -44.96
CA LYS A 648 2.33 -3.82 -45.71
C LYS A 648 2.75 -2.57 -46.50
N ALA A 649 4.02 -2.17 -46.44
CA ALA A 649 4.54 -0.97 -47.11
C ALA A 649 4.75 -1.19 -48.61
N ILE A 650 4.67 -0.08 -49.34
CA ILE A 650 4.84 -0.01 -50.79
C ILE A 650 6.08 0.84 -51.05
N GLN A 651 7.08 0.28 -51.71
CA GLN A 651 8.21 1.04 -52.26
C GLN A 651 8.06 1.14 -53.77
N ILE A 652 8.12 2.38 -54.26
CA ILE A 652 8.28 2.67 -55.68
C ILE A 652 9.79 2.65 -55.97
N VAL A 653 10.22 1.77 -56.86
CA VAL A 653 11.60 1.67 -57.33
C VAL A 653 11.65 2.07 -58.79
N ASP A 654 12.35 3.16 -59.10
CA ASP A 654 12.66 3.58 -60.46
C ASP A 654 14.07 3.02 -60.81
N LEU A 655 14.15 2.14 -61.81
CA LEU A 655 15.40 1.66 -62.43
C LEU A 655 15.60 2.39 -63.76
N GLU A 656 16.72 3.10 -63.94
CA GLU A 656 16.91 3.93 -65.14
C GLU A 656 17.19 3.09 -66.40
N ILE A 657 16.72 3.56 -67.56
CA ILE A 657 17.04 3.01 -68.88
C ILE A 657 17.22 4.15 -69.88
N SER A 658 18.14 3.97 -70.83
CA SER A 658 18.33 4.89 -71.96
C SER A 658 18.53 4.13 -73.25
N ALA A 659 18.01 4.66 -74.34
CA ALA A 659 18.23 4.15 -75.69
C ALA A 659 19.27 4.97 -76.43
N GLU A 660 20.20 4.29 -77.08
CA GLU A 660 21.13 4.94 -78.01
C GLU A 660 20.40 5.33 -79.30
N ILE A 661 21.02 6.22 -80.11
CA ILE A 661 20.43 6.66 -81.38
C ILE A 661 20.15 5.50 -82.35
N SER A 662 20.95 4.44 -82.28
CA SER A 662 20.86 3.23 -83.10
C SER A 662 19.90 2.16 -82.55
N VAL A 663 19.00 2.50 -81.63
CA VAL A 663 17.98 1.54 -81.18
C VAL A 663 17.03 1.19 -82.33
N GLU A 664 16.80 -0.11 -82.54
CA GLU A 664 15.84 -0.61 -83.53
C GLU A 664 14.42 -0.60 -82.97
N THR A 665 13.41 -0.30 -83.80
CA THR A 665 12.00 -0.39 -83.40
C THR A 665 11.58 -1.84 -83.17
N ALA A 666 11.44 -2.26 -81.91
CA ALA A 666 10.95 -3.59 -81.53
C ALA A 666 10.40 -3.64 -80.10
N GLU A 667 9.56 -4.64 -79.83
CA GLU A 667 9.13 -5.00 -78.48
C GLU A 667 10.24 -5.74 -77.73
N ARG A 668 10.53 -5.33 -76.49
CA ARG A 668 11.60 -5.89 -75.65
C ARG A 668 10.97 -6.61 -74.47
N TYR A 669 11.22 -7.91 -74.33
CA TYR A 669 10.70 -8.74 -73.23
C TYR A 669 11.79 -9.02 -72.20
N LEU A 670 11.52 -8.67 -70.94
CA LEU A 670 12.42 -8.84 -69.79
C LEU A 670 11.65 -9.49 -68.63
N SER A 671 12.36 -9.92 -67.58
CA SER A 671 11.73 -10.32 -66.32
C SER A 671 12.41 -9.68 -65.12
N LEU A 672 11.63 -9.31 -64.12
CA LEU A 672 12.13 -8.83 -62.83
C LEU A 672 12.17 -9.99 -61.84
N ILE A 673 13.37 -10.31 -61.37
CA ILE A 673 13.59 -11.20 -60.23
C ILE A 673 13.66 -10.31 -58.99
N VAL A 674 12.87 -10.58 -57.96
CA VAL A 674 13.01 -9.90 -56.66
C VAL A 674 13.39 -10.93 -55.60
N THR A 675 14.48 -10.66 -54.89
CA THR A 675 15.02 -11.56 -53.85
C THR A 675 15.08 -10.89 -52.49
N GLU A 676 14.91 -11.65 -51.41
CA GLU A 676 14.96 -11.21 -50.02
C GLU A 676 16.08 -11.96 -49.27
N LYS A 677 16.72 -11.29 -48.31
CA LYS A 677 17.94 -11.76 -47.63
C LYS A 677 17.82 -13.15 -46.97
N HIS A 678 16.62 -13.56 -46.58
CA HIS A 678 16.32 -14.82 -45.87
C HIS A 678 15.59 -15.82 -46.78
N GLY A 679 15.44 -15.53 -48.07
CA GLY A 679 14.83 -16.42 -49.08
C GLY A 679 13.32 -16.26 -49.27
N TYR A 680 12.72 -15.19 -48.73
CA TYR A 680 11.33 -14.82 -49.02
C TYR A 680 11.24 -14.05 -50.35
N ASP A 681 11.74 -14.69 -51.41
CA ASP A 681 11.83 -14.16 -52.77
C ASP A 681 10.43 -14.05 -53.41
N LEU A 682 10.31 -13.23 -54.46
CA LEU A 682 9.11 -13.18 -55.29
C LEU A 682 8.93 -14.53 -56.01
N THR A 683 7.81 -15.20 -55.75
CA THR A 683 7.52 -16.61 -56.11
C THR A 683 7.74 -16.95 -57.59
N GLU A 684 7.46 -16.01 -58.50
CA GLU A 684 7.68 -16.13 -59.93
C GLU A 684 8.32 -14.84 -60.45
N GLN A 685 9.25 -14.93 -61.41
CA GLN A 685 9.86 -13.74 -62.02
C GLN A 685 8.77 -12.92 -62.72
N PHE A 686 8.62 -11.64 -62.39
CA PHE A 686 7.57 -10.79 -62.96
C PHE A 686 7.92 -10.43 -64.41
N PRO A 687 7.20 -10.93 -65.43
CA PRO A 687 7.51 -10.61 -66.81
C PRO A 687 7.02 -9.21 -67.14
N PHE A 688 7.83 -8.43 -67.86
CA PHE A 688 7.43 -7.13 -68.36
C PHE A 688 7.95 -6.92 -69.79
N SER A 689 7.29 -6.05 -70.53
CA SER A 689 7.77 -5.62 -71.83
C SER A 689 7.61 -4.11 -72.01
N PHE A 690 8.39 -3.58 -72.95
CA PHE A 690 8.31 -2.20 -73.39
C PHE A 690 8.69 -2.14 -74.87
N GLN A 691 8.08 -1.23 -75.60
CA GLN A 691 8.45 -1.00 -76.99
C GLN A 691 9.65 -0.05 -77.05
N THR A 692 10.54 -0.28 -78.01
CA THR A 692 11.57 0.68 -78.45
C THR A 692 11.20 1.24 -79.82
N VAL A 693 11.54 2.50 -80.09
CA VAL A 693 11.26 3.19 -81.36
C VAL A 693 12.51 3.90 -81.88
N ALA A 694 12.95 3.54 -83.08
CA ALA A 694 14.04 4.18 -83.79
C ALA A 694 13.70 5.64 -84.13
N VAL A 695 14.71 6.52 -84.20
CA VAL A 695 14.51 7.92 -84.60
C VAL A 695 13.97 7.99 -86.03
N VAL A 696 12.97 8.85 -86.26
CA VAL A 696 12.50 9.16 -87.61
C VAL A 696 13.65 9.84 -88.38
N PRO A 697 14.03 9.38 -89.57
CA PRO A 697 15.13 10.01 -90.30
C PRO A 697 14.72 11.39 -90.86
N PRO A 698 15.66 12.34 -90.92
CA PRO A 698 15.45 13.62 -91.59
C PRO A 698 15.40 13.41 -93.11
N LYS A 699 14.96 14.42 -93.86
CA LYS A 699 15.04 14.41 -95.32
C LYS A 699 15.51 15.74 -95.85
N ILE A 700 16.80 15.83 -96.09
CA ILE A 700 17.45 17.05 -96.56
C ILE A 700 17.30 17.19 -98.07
N LEU A 701 16.69 18.28 -98.52
CA LEU A 701 16.56 18.65 -99.93
C LEU A 701 17.09 20.06 -100.18
N LEU A 702 17.61 20.30 -101.38
CA LEU A 702 17.93 21.66 -101.84
C LEU A 702 16.63 22.40 -102.18
N ALA A 703 16.17 23.25 -101.26
CA ALA A 703 14.89 23.94 -101.31
C ALA A 703 14.91 25.24 -102.13
N ASP A 704 16.08 25.87 -102.28
CA ASP A 704 16.28 26.97 -103.22
C ASP A 704 17.77 27.22 -103.54
N PHE A 705 18.06 28.11 -104.48
CA PHE A 705 19.36 28.74 -104.65
C PHE A 705 19.29 30.14 -105.28
N SER A 706 20.34 30.92 -105.03
CA SER A 706 20.51 32.31 -105.47
C SER A 706 21.95 32.56 -105.96
N VAL A 707 22.15 33.65 -106.69
CA VAL A 707 23.46 34.03 -107.28
C VAL A 707 23.74 35.49 -107.01
N PHE A 708 24.94 35.81 -106.54
CA PHE A 708 25.37 37.16 -106.19
C PHE A 708 26.76 37.49 -106.76
N HIS A 709 26.91 38.71 -107.29
CA HIS A 709 28.18 39.24 -107.82
C HIS A 709 28.42 40.61 -107.16
N GLU A 710 29.68 40.94 -106.91
CA GLU A 710 30.10 42.12 -106.12
C GLU A 710 29.51 43.45 -106.61
N HIS A 711 29.10 43.53 -107.88
CA HIS A 711 28.52 44.73 -108.49
C HIS A 711 26.99 44.82 -108.37
N GLY A 712 26.36 43.97 -107.54
CA GLY A 712 24.93 44.02 -107.22
C GLY A 712 24.02 43.49 -108.32
N ILE A 713 24.53 42.62 -109.20
CA ILE A 713 23.77 42.08 -110.34
C ILE A 713 23.83 40.55 -110.31
N SER A 714 22.71 39.91 -110.01
CA SER A 714 22.56 38.46 -109.78
C SER A 714 22.70 37.59 -111.05
N TYR A 715 23.86 37.64 -111.72
CA TYR A 715 24.22 36.77 -112.86
C TYR A 715 25.67 36.30 -112.78
N ILE A 716 26.01 35.26 -113.54
CA ILE A 716 27.37 34.70 -113.60
C ILE A 716 28.12 35.25 -114.83
N PRO A 717 29.24 36.00 -114.68
CA PRO A 717 30.06 36.42 -115.80
C PRO A 717 31.07 35.34 -116.23
N ASN A 718 31.53 35.39 -117.48
CA ASN A 718 32.45 34.40 -118.04
C ASN A 718 33.87 34.50 -117.43
N ASN A 719 34.34 33.41 -116.80
CA ASN A 719 35.64 33.31 -116.14
C ASN A 719 35.88 34.32 -114.99
N GLU A 720 34.84 34.98 -114.49
CA GLU A 720 34.92 35.75 -113.24
C GLU A 720 34.49 34.90 -112.04
N LYS A 721 34.83 35.36 -110.83
CA LYS A 721 34.31 34.78 -109.60
C LYS A 721 32.90 35.29 -109.34
N VAL A 722 32.00 34.38 -108.97
CA VAL A 722 30.64 34.69 -108.51
C VAL A 722 30.37 33.91 -107.23
N GLU A 723 29.53 34.44 -106.36
CA GLU A 723 29.01 33.73 -105.19
C GLU A 723 27.66 33.10 -105.51
N ILE A 724 27.47 31.87 -105.05
CA ILE A 724 26.22 31.10 -105.18
C ILE A 724 25.83 30.68 -103.78
N THR A 725 24.59 30.95 -103.39
CA THR A 725 24.05 30.54 -102.09
C THR A 725 22.93 29.54 -102.33
N VAL A 726 23.09 28.32 -101.82
CA VAL A 726 22.07 27.26 -101.86
C VAL A 726 21.38 27.16 -100.50
N ARG A 727 20.07 26.98 -100.52
CA ARG A 727 19.26 26.70 -99.33
C ARG A 727 19.02 25.20 -99.23
N LEU A 728 19.63 24.54 -98.25
CA LEU A 728 19.21 23.20 -97.84
C LEU A 728 18.09 23.33 -96.81
N GLN A 729 17.06 22.50 -96.92
CA GLN A 729 15.98 22.40 -95.96
C GLN A 729 15.73 20.94 -95.58
N ASN A 730 15.43 20.70 -94.31
CA ASN A 730 14.90 19.42 -93.87
C ASN A 730 13.38 19.37 -94.07
N VAL A 731 12.91 18.58 -95.03
CA VAL A 731 11.47 18.33 -95.26
C VAL A 731 11.03 16.96 -94.71
N GLY A 732 11.86 16.29 -93.93
CA GLY A 732 11.51 15.08 -93.20
C GLY A 732 10.87 15.40 -91.85
N GLU A 733 10.18 14.41 -91.26
CA GLU A 733 9.61 14.51 -89.91
C GLU A 733 10.67 14.31 -88.81
N GLY A 734 11.85 13.79 -89.14
CA GLY A 734 13.00 13.69 -88.25
C GLY A 734 13.84 14.96 -88.17
N LEU A 735 14.32 15.30 -86.97
CA LEU A 735 15.40 16.28 -86.75
C LEU A 735 16.73 15.73 -87.32
N THR A 736 17.62 16.62 -87.80
CA THR A 736 19.05 16.32 -88.01
C THR A 736 19.92 17.17 -87.08
N ASP A 737 20.93 16.59 -86.45
CA ASP A 737 21.91 17.33 -85.64
C ASP A 737 22.87 18.18 -86.47
N TYR A 738 23.16 17.72 -87.69
CA TYR A 738 24.04 18.38 -88.65
C TYR A 738 23.74 17.90 -90.08
N VAL A 739 24.28 18.60 -91.07
CA VAL A 739 24.33 18.11 -92.47
C VAL A 739 25.73 18.34 -93.03
N LYS A 740 26.39 17.28 -93.51
CA LYS A 740 27.67 17.36 -94.22
C LYS A 740 27.42 17.58 -95.70
N LEU A 741 27.65 18.78 -96.19
CA LEU A 741 27.53 19.14 -97.60
C LEU A 741 28.89 19.11 -98.30
N GLU A 742 28.97 18.51 -99.49
CA GLU A 742 30.13 18.53 -100.37
C GLU A 742 29.76 19.00 -101.78
N ILE A 743 30.54 19.92 -102.34
CA ILE A 743 30.44 20.33 -103.75
C ILE A 743 31.49 19.55 -104.54
N ILE A 744 31.03 18.76 -105.51
CA ILE A 744 31.92 17.97 -106.36
C ILE A 744 32.45 18.87 -107.49
N GLU A 745 33.70 19.32 -107.36
CA GLU A 745 34.36 20.19 -108.34
C GLU A 745 34.76 19.43 -109.62
N ASP A 746 34.02 19.60 -110.71
CA ASP A 746 34.49 19.25 -112.06
C ASP A 746 35.28 20.41 -112.68
N HIS A 747 36.61 20.30 -112.62
CA HIS A 747 37.55 21.27 -113.20
C HIS A 747 37.38 21.50 -114.73
N GLN A 748 36.59 20.70 -115.45
CA GLN A 748 36.28 20.94 -116.87
C GLN A 748 35.11 21.93 -117.07
N SER A 749 34.16 21.99 -116.13
CA SER A 749 32.97 22.84 -116.22
C SER A 749 33.00 24.06 -115.32
N PHE A 750 33.52 23.96 -114.10
CA PHE A 750 33.75 25.11 -113.22
C PHE A 750 35.00 24.93 -112.36
N SER A 751 35.52 26.03 -111.82
CA SER A 751 36.55 26.01 -110.78
C SER A 751 35.93 26.53 -109.50
N LEU A 752 35.96 25.70 -108.46
CA LEU A 752 35.56 26.06 -107.10
C LEU A 752 36.75 26.70 -106.41
N TYR A 753 36.57 27.85 -105.77
CA TYR A 753 37.64 28.50 -105.02
C TYR A 753 37.51 28.22 -103.53
N GLU A 754 36.39 28.64 -102.95
CA GLU A 754 36.13 28.61 -101.52
C GLU A 754 34.62 28.41 -101.28
N PRO A 755 34.21 27.63 -100.25
CA PRO A 755 35.03 26.65 -99.52
C PRO A 755 35.43 25.45 -100.39
N LYS A 756 36.48 24.72 -99.98
CA LYS A 756 36.88 23.42 -100.57
C LYS A 756 36.74 22.28 -99.56
N GLY A 757 36.35 21.11 -100.05
CA GLY A 757 36.02 19.92 -99.28
C GLY A 757 34.72 20.04 -98.48
N ILE A 758 34.29 18.92 -97.91
CA ILE A 758 33.08 18.77 -97.07
C ILE A 758 32.95 19.93 -96.05
N ARG A 759 31.73 20.42 -95.85
CA ARG A 759 31.36 21.35 -94.76
C ARG A 759 30.22 20.77 -93.93
N GLU A 760 30.43 20.76 -92.62
CA GLU A 760 29.39 20.42 -91.66
C GLU A 760 28.55 21.68 -91.39
N LEU A 761 27.26 21.58 -91.65
CA LEU A 761 26.23 22.57 -91.40
C LEU A 761 25.50 22.19 -90.11
N GLU A 762 24.97 23.18 -89.39
CA GLU A 762 24.29 23.01 -88.10
C GLU A 762 22.96 22.24 -88.21
N ALA A 763 22.32 21.99 -87.07
CA ALA A 763 21.08 21.24 -86.97
C ALA A 763 19.93 21.86 -87.78
N LEU A 764 19.05 21.03 -88.34
CA LEU A 764 17.81 21.44 -89.02
C LEU A 764 16.65 20.63 -88.46
N ALA A 765 15.72 21.27 -87.76
CA ALA A 765 14.45 20.65 -87.37
C ALA A 765 13.55 20.41 -88.61
N PRO A 766 12.48 19.62 -88.49
CA PRO A 766 11.47 19.49 -89.54
C PRO A 766 10.94 20.86 -89.99
N GLY A 767 11.15 21.19 -91.26
CA GLY A 767 10.82 22.49 -91.85
C GLY A 767 11.95 23.52 -91.86
N ASP A 768 13.00 23.38 -91.06
CA ASP A 768 14.11 24.34 -90.99
C ASP A 768 15.02 24.26 -92.22
N PHE A 769 15.68 25.39 -92.50
CA PHE A 769 16.64 25.55 -93.58
C PHE A 769 17.94 26.24 -93.14
N THR A 770 18.99 26.03 -93.92
CA THR A 770 20.26 26.76 -93.82
C THR A 770 20.77 27.16 -95.19
N ASP A 771 21.40 28.33 -95.26
CA ASP A 771 21.91 28.94 -96.48
C ASP A 771 23.44 28.79 -96.54
N PHE A 772 23.94 28.18 -97.61
CA PHE A 772 25.35 27.87 -97.79
C PHE A 772 25.92 28.55 -99.04
N SER A 773 26.85 29.48 -98.82
CA SER A 773 27.47 30.30 -99.87
C SER A 773 28.83 29.73 -100.32
N PHE A 774 29.07 29.72 -101.63
CA PHE A 774 30.31 29.24 -102.22
C PHE A 774 30.67 29.98 -103.52
N VAL A 775 31.97 30.10 -103.79
CA VAL A 775 32.53 30.96 -104.85
C VAL A 775 33.14 30.13 -105.98
N ILE A 776 32.61 30.30 -107.19
CA ILE A 776 33.07 29.60 -108.41
C ILE A 776 33.43 30.55 -109.55
N SER A 777 34.10 30.03 -110.59
CA SER A 777 34.14 30.62 -111.92
C SER A 777 33.94 29.55 -113.00
N SER A 778 33.18 29.83 -114.05
CA SER A 778 33.02 28.91 -115.20
C SER A 778 33.40 29.58 -116.52
N ARG A 779 33.86 28.76 -117.48
CA ARG A 779 34.06 29.11 -118.90
C ARG A 779 32.98 28.51 -119.81
N GLN A 780 32.15 27.62 -119.29
CA GLN A 780 31.06 27.02 -120.03
C GLN A 780 29.83 27.92 -119.92
N SER A 781 29.15 28.19 -121.03
CA SER A 781 27.93 29.02 -121.05
C SER A 781 26.77 28.41 -120.25
N HIS A 782 26.85 27.11 -119.97
CA HIS A 782 25.88 26.31 -119.25
C HIS A 782 26.61 25.13 -118.59
N PHE A 783 26.34 24.89 -117.32
CA PHE A 783 26.95 23.83 -116.52
C PHE A 783 26.06 23.49 -115.30
N THR A 784 26.33 22.37 -114.65
CA THR A 784 25.64 21.92 -113.44
C THR A 784 26.64 21.83 -112.31
N ILE A 785 26.21 22.11 -111.07
CA ILE A 785 27.01 21.88 -109.86
C ILE A 785 26.41 20.71 -109.10
N PRO A 786 27.12 19.57 -108.97
CA PRO A 786 26.69 18.45 -108.13
C PRO A 786 27.02 18.75 -106.67
N ILE A 787 26.05 18.49 -105.79
CA ILE A 787 26.13 18.76 -104.35
C ILE A 787 25.62 17.53 -103.60
N VAL A 788 26.46 16.92 -102.77
CA VAL A 788 26.08 15.80 -101.90
C VAL A 788 25.76 16.33 -100.51
N SER A 789 24.74 15.79 -99.85
CA SER A 789 24.44 16.05 -98.43
C SER A 789 24.32 14.74 -97.66
N THR A 790 25.14 14.55 -96.62
CA THR A 790 25.03 13.44 -95.67
C THR A 790 24.42 13.93 -94.36
N ASP A 791 23.39 13.28 -93.85
CA ASP A 791 22.81 13.62 -92.55
C ASP A 791 23.61 13.05 -91.36
N TYR A 792 23.14 13.31 -90.13
CA TYR A 792 23.74 12.81 -88.90
C TYR A 792 23.60 11.29 -88.67
N LEU A 793 22.69 10.61 -89.39
CA LEU A 793 22.54 9.15 -89.39
C LEU A 793 23.48 8.48 -90.40
N GLY A 794 24.15 9.28 -91.26
CA GLY A 794 25.04 8.80 -92.32
C GLY A 794 24.33 8.54 -93.65
N ILE A 795 23.10 9.04 -93.84
CA ILE A 795 22.33 8.87 -95.08
C ILE A 795 22.75 9.95 -96.09
N GLU A 796 23.28 9.51 -97.24
CA GLU A 796 23.71 10.39 -98.34
C GLU A 796 22.57 10.69 -99.32
N GLN A 797 22.43 11.95 -99.74
CA GLN A 797 21.51 12.41 -100.78
C GLN A 797 22.25 13.29 -101.79
N ASN A 798 21.90 13.16 -103.08
CA ASN A 798 22.55 13.88 -104.18
C ASN A 798 21.62 14.95 -104.76
N HIS A 799 22.12 16.16 -104.91
CA HIS A 799 21.43 17.33 -105.48
C HIS A 799 22.23 17.90 -106.66
N GLU A 800 21.55 18.56 -107.59
CA GLU A 800 22.17 19.24 -108.73
C GLU A 800 21.51 20.61 -108.96
N ILE A 801 22.31 21.67 -109.14
CA ILE A 801 21.78 22.99 -109.55
C ILE A 801 22.20 23.35 -110.97
N GLU A 802 21.22 23.76 -111.79
CA GLU A 802 21.42 24.06 -113.21
C GLU A 802 21.72 25.55 -113.46
N LEU A 803 22.91 25.82 -114.01
CA LEU A 803 23.45 27.18 -114.14
C LEU A 803 23.78 27.56 -115.58
N ARG A 804 23.66 28.87 -115.87
CA ARG A 804 23.95 29.48 -117.17
C ARG A 804 24.59 30.85 -116.97
N LEU A 805 25.62 31.16 -117.74
CA LEU A 805 26.24 32.49 -117.75
C LEU A 805 25.23 33.54 -118.21
N GLU A 806 25.36 34.76 -117.70
CA GLU A 806 24.53 35.94 -118.04
C GLU A 806 23.02 35.82 -117.74
N LYS A 807 22.52 34.67 -117.26
CA LYS A 807 21.14 34.54 -116.72
C LYS A 807 21.04 35.25 -115.37
N LYS A 808 19.94 36.00 -115.18
CA LYS A 808 19.60 36.61 -113.88
C LYS A 808 18.86 35.63 -112.96
N TYR A 809 19.18 35.66 -111.67
CA TYR A 809 18.63 34.80 -110.61
C TYR A 809 17.93 35.61 -109.50
N ARG A 810 17.28 34.89 -108.56
CA ARG A 810 16.70 35.45 -107.33
C ARG A 810 17.78 35.78 -106.29
N ASP A 811 17.47 36.72 -105.41
CA ASP A 811 18.33 37.21 -104.32
C ASP A 811 18.18 36.31 -103.08
N PRO A 812 19.24 36.08 -102.27
CA PRO A 812 19.18 35.19 -101.10
C PRO A 812 18.03 35.46 -100.13
N MET A 813 17.66 36.74 -99.90
CA MET A 813 16.56 37.09 -98.99
C MET A 813 15.17 36.68 -99.49
N ASN A 814 15.05 36.28 -100.76
CA ASN A 814 13.81 35.88 -101.39
C ASN A 814 13.76 34.38 -101.71
N MET A 815 14.72 33.61 -101.20
CA MET A 815 14.65 32.15 -101.23
C MET A 815 13.54 31.65 -100.31
N SER A 816 12.90 30.54 -100.66
CA SER A 816 11.69 30.05 -99.98
C SER A 816 11.82 28.60 -99.49
N VAL A 817 10.78 28.10 -98.82
CA VAL A 817 10.80 26.89 -97.97
C VAL A 817 9.58 26.02 -98.23
N TYR A 818 9.63 24.74 -97.87
CA TYR A 818 8.60 23.72 -98.09
C TYR A 818 7.87 23.24 -96.83
N PRO A 819 6.59 22.81 -96.93
CA PRO A 819 5.99 21.89 -95.97
C PRO A 819 6.75 20.55 -95.86
N ILE A 820 6.71 20.00 -94.65
CA ILE A 820 7.21 18.68 -94.28
C ILE A 820 6.48 17.59 -95.09
N GLY A 821 7.15 16.48 -95.37
CA GLY A 821 6.66 15.37 -96.20
C GLY A 821 6.88 15.55 -97.71
N THR A 822 7.45 16.67 -98.15
CA THR A 822 7.62 16.95 -99.58
C THR A 822 8.56 15.94 -100.26
N LEU A 823 8.05 15.27 -101.30
CA LEU A 823 8.82 14.24 -102.01
C LEU A 823 9.80 14.83 -103.05
N THR A 824 9.46 15.94 -103.72
CA THR A 824 10.20 16.64 -104.80
C THR A 824 9.84 18.15 -104.82
N VAL A 825 10.73 19.09 -105.23
CA VAL A 825 10.79 20.48 -104.64
C VAL A 825 10.86 21.75 -105.59
N ASP A 826 9.90 22.73 -105.46
CA ASP A 826 9.89 24.27 -105.30
C ASP A 826 8.67 24.89 -104.38
N PRO A 827 8.84 25.36 -103.08
CA PRO A 827 8.01 25.91 -101.87
C PRO A 827 6.50 25.71 -101.29
N TYR A 828 6.17 26.14 -100.00
CA TYR A 828 4.82 26.35 -99.24
C TYR A 828 4.70 26.42 -97.60
N PRO A 829 3.53 26.17 -96.86
CA PRO A 829 2.99 26.90 -95.59
C PRO A 829 2.63 26.21 -94.14
N ASP A 830 1.58 26.65 -93.32
CA ASP A 830 1.31 26.75 -91.78
C ASP A 830 -0.01 26.07 -91.10
N GLU A 831 -0.61 26.14 -89.82
CA GLU A 831 -0.66 26.89 -88.45
C GLU A 831 -1.21 26.12 -87.10
N MET A 832 -2.03 26.63 -86.08
CA MET A 832 -2.17 26.15 -84.59
C MET A 832 -3.55 26.16 -83.70
N SER A 833 -3.62 25.99 -82.30
CA SER A 833 -4.86 25.74 -81.37
C SER A 833 -4.84 25.96 -79.75
N SER A 834 -5.91 25.69 -78.88
CA SER A 834 -6.06 25.94 -77.34
C SER A 834 -7.19 25.23 -76.41
N VAL A 835 -7.33 25.42 -75.02
CA VAL A 835 -8.33 24.76 -74.00
C VAL A 835 -8.68 25.47 -72.56
N ASP A 836 -9.32 24.83 -71.49
CA ASP A 836 -10.21 25.43 -70.35
C ASP A 836 -10.14 25.08 -68.74
N VAL A 837 -11.10 24.34 -68.05
CA VAL A 837 -11.98 24.64 -66.78
C VAL A 837 -11.70 24.70 -65.18
N GLU A 838 -11.83 23.65 -64.30
CA GLU A 838 -12.40 23.56 -62.86
C GLU A 838 -11.79 24.32 -61.59
N ASN A 839 -12.55 24.99 -60.63
CA ASN A 839 -11.95 25.80 -59.48
C ASN A 839 -12.79 26.25 -58.18
N HIS A 840 -12.16 26.30 -56.97
CA HIS A 840 -12.53 26.89 -55.61
C HIS A 840 -13.64 26.23 -54.70
N ILE A 841 -13.49 26.22 -53.35
CA ILE A 841 -14.38 25.52 -52.35
C ILE A 841 -14.59 26.30 -51.01
N PRO A 842 -15.76 26.22 -50.30
CA PRO A 842 -16.08 27.00 -49.07
C PRO A 842 -15.75 26.34 -47.71
N LEU A 843 -15.66 27.16 -46.65
CA LEU A 843 -15.29 26.78 -45.27
C LEU A 843 -16.36 27.20 -44.22
N GLY A 844 -16.55 26.42 -43.15
CA GLY A 844 -17.56 26.59 -42.08
C GLY A 844 -17.10 26.10 -40.70
N LYS A 845 -17.99 26.13 -39.70
CA LYS A 845 -17.65 26.13 -38.25
C LYS A 845 -17.54 24.73 -37.64
N ARG A 846 -16.55 24.53 -36.75
CA ARG A 846 -16.29 23.25 -36.04
C ARG A 846 -17.47 22.79 -35.16
N ASN A 847 -17.86 21.51 -35.25
CA ASN A 847 -18.99 20.92 -34.54
C ASN A 847 -18.60 19.59 -33.82
N PRO A 848 -18.39 19.57 -32.50
CA PRO A 848 -17.98 18.37 -31.75
C PRO A 848 -19.13 17.42 -31.36
N ASN A 849 -20.39 17.81 -31.55
CA ASN A 849 -21.57 17.04 -31.09
C ASN A 849 -22.22 16.19 -32.18
N ALA A 850 -21.60 16.12 -33.36
CA ALA A 850 -22.08 15.32 -34.48
C ALA A 850 -21.22 14.06 -34.68
N LEU A 851 -21.80 13.04 -35.33
CA LEU A 851 -21.14 11.82 -35.74
C LEU A 851 -21.54 11.53 -37.21
N ALA A 852 -20.62 11.61 -38.16
CA ALA A 852 -20.91 11.26 -39.55
C ALA A 852 -20.54 9.80 -39.86
N ILE A 853 -21.24 9.18 -40.80
CA ILE A 853 -20.95 7.86 -41.34
C ILE A 853 -20.96 7.98 -42.86
N LEU A 854 -19.82 7.80 -43.52
CA LEU A 854 -19.64 8.05 -44.96
C LEU A 854 -19.28 6.74 -45.65
N LEU A 855 -20.26 6.15 -46.35
CA LEU A 855 -20.23 4.79 -46.91
C LEU A 855 -20.25 4.87 -48.44
N GLY A 856 -19.08 5.03 -49.05
CA GLY A 856 -18.92 5.20 -50.49
C GLY A 856 -18.47 3.93 -51.19
N ILE A 857 -19.32 3.35 -52.03
CA ILE A 857 -19.00 2.18 -52.86
C ILE A 857 -19.02 2.58 -54.34
N GLU A 858 -17.93 3.18 -54.82
CA GLU A 858 -17.73 3.41 -56.27
C GLU A 858 -17.55 2.08 -57.05
N SER A 859 -17.06 1.03 -56.40
CA SER A 859 -16.72 -0.25 -57.02
C SER A 859 -16.96 -1.41 -56.07
N TYR A 860 -17.41 -2.53 -56.65
CA TYR A 860 -17.90 -3.69 -55.92
C TYR A 860 -16.94 -4.87 -56.07
N ASP A 861 -16.84 -5.72 -55.05
CA ASP A 861 -16.02 -6.94 -55.10
C ASP A 861 -16.58 -7.92 -56.16
N ASN A 862 -17.87 -7.84 -56.45
CA ASN A 862 -18.47 -8.49 -57.60
C ASN A 862 -18.41 -7.60 -58.85
N PHE A 863 -17.41 -7.84 -59.69
CA PHE A 863 -17.16 -7.12 -60.96
C PHE A 863 -18.30 -7.13 -61.99
N THR A 864 -19.38 -7.91 -61.80
CA THR A 864 -20.57 -7.85 -62.66
C THR A 864 -21.54 -6.72 -62.28
N LEU A 865 -21.33 -6.10 -61.12
CA LEU A 865 -22.03 -4.90 -60.69
C LEU A 865 -21.37 -3.64 -61.30
N PRO A 866 -22.14 -2.69 -61.86
CA PRO A 866 -21.59 -1.55 -62.60
C PRO A 866 -20.88 -0.55 -61.68
N LYS A 867 -19.76 0.02 -62.17
CA LYS A 867 -19.02 1.07 -61.46
C LYS A 867 -19.90 2.31 -61.26
N VAL A 868 -20.03 2.75 -60.02
CA VAL A 868 -20.84 3.91 -59.61
C VAL A 868 -20.00 5.16 -59.84
N MET A 869 -19.86 5.58 -61.11
CA MET A 869 -18.88 6.62 -61.50
C MET A 869 -18.92 7.85 -60.59
N PHE A 870 -17.73 8.33 -60.25
CA PHE A 870 -17.49 9.48 -59.39
C PHE A 870 -17.92 9.33 -57.92
N ALA A 871 -18.51 8.22 -57.46
CA ALA A 871 -18.94 8.10 -56.06
C ALA A 871 -17.81 8.25 -55.03
N ASN A 872 -16.56 7.92 -55.36
CA ASN A 872 -15.40 8.18 -54.49
C ASN A 872 -14.95 9.64 -54.57
N ARG A 873 -15.11 10.31 -55.73
CA ARG A 873 -14.87 11.75 -55.87
C ARG A 873 -15.95 12.55 -55.11
N ASP A 874 -17.21 12.16 -55.26
CA ASP A 874 -18.36 12.59 -54.48
C ASP A 874 -18.12 12.40 -52.98
N ILE A 875 -17.74 11.21 -52.52
CA ILE A 875 -17.42 10.94 -51.09
C ILE A 875 -16.20 11.71 -50.61
N LYS A 876 -15.16 11.91 -51.44
CA LYS A 876 -13.98 12.72 -51.10
C LYS A 876 -14.36 14.19 -50.91
N PHE A 877 -15.10 14.78 -51.86
CA PHE A 877 -15.54 16.16 -51.73
C PHE A 877 -16.65 16.32 -50.68
N MET A 878 -17.56 15.36 -50.53
CA MET A 878 -18.54 15.33 -49.44
C MET A 878 -17.85 15.24 -48.07
N ARG A 879 -16.82 14.40 -47.89
CA ARG A 879 -15.98 14.41 -46.68
C ARG A 879 -15.24 15.73 -46.53
N SER A 880 -14.72 16.29 -47.61
CA SER A 880 -14.06 17.60 -47.57
C SER A 880 -15.03 18.70 -47.13
N TYR A 881 -16.31 18.62 -47.50
CA TYR A 881 -17.36 19.49 -46.99
C TYR A 881 -17.76 19.10 -45.55
N PHE A 882 -17.79 17.83 -45.14
CA PHE A 882 -18.02 17.46 -43.73
C PHE A 882 -16.89 17.94 -42.79
N GLN A 883 -15.65 17.95 -43.26
CA GLN A 883 -14.49 18.45 -42.51
C GLN A 883 -14.40 19.98 -42.55
N ASN A 884 -14.46 20.60 -43.74
CA ASN A 884 -14.29 22.05 -43.89
C ASN A 884 -15.57 22.84 -43.65
N THR A 885 -16.72 22.35 -44.13
CA THR A 885 -18.02 23.07 -44.13
C THR A 885 -18.86 22.74 -42.89
N PHE A 886 -19.06 21.46 -42.56
CA PHE A 886 -19.74 21.01 -41.32
C PHE A 886 -18.79 20.97 -40.10
N GLY A 887 -17.48 21.10 -40.31
CA GLY A 887 -16.50 21.24 -39.23
C GLY A 887 -16.30 20.01 -38.34
N LEU A 888 -16.43 18.80 -38.87
CA LEU A 888 -16.24 17.55 -38.12
C LEU A 888 -14.76 17.15 -38.04
N ASP A 889 -14.29 16.79 -36.84
CA ASP A 889 -13.00 16.14 -36.67
C ASP A 889 -13.07 14.65 -37.11
N ASP A 890 -11.96 14.10 -37.62
CA ASP A 890 -11.94 12.74 -38.17
C ASP A 890 -12.49 11.67 -37.23
N PHE A 891 -12.24 11.72 -35.91
CA PHE A 891 -12.73 10.71 -34.96
C PHE A 891 -14.26 10.67 -34.83
N GLN A 892 -14.94 11.76 -35.23
CA GLN A 892 -16.39 11.88 -35.32
C GLN A 892 -16.95 11.32 -36.63
N ILE A 893 -16.11 10.97 -37.60
CA ILE A 893 -16.54 10.31 -38.83
C ILE A 893 -16.44 8.78 -38.64
N ILE A 894 -17.20 8.01 -39.40
CA ILE A 894 -17.13 6.56 -39.51
C ILE A 894 -17.12 6.23 -41.02
N PRO A 895 -16.07 5.61 -41.57
CA PRO A 895 -14.78 5.36 -40.91
C PRO A 895 -14.13 6.69 -40.49
N ALA A 896 -13.42 6.72 -39.36
CA ALA A 896 -12.86 7.98 -38.84
C ALA A 896 -11.85 8.57 -39.83
N LYS A 897 -10.96 7.71 -40.33
CA LYS A 897 -10.12 8.01 -41.49
C LYS A 897 -10.76 7.42 -42.76
N PRO A 898 -10.64 8.06 -43.94
CA PRO A 898 -11.33 7.63 -45.16
C PRO A 898 -11.18 6.13 -45.46
N TRP A 899 -10.00 5.58 -45.18
CA TRP A 899 -9.59 4.23 -45.55
C TRP A 899 -10.10 3.10 -44.64
N GLN A 900 -10.72 3.36 -43.47
CA GLN A 900 -11.10 2.25 -42.56
C GLN A 900 -12.38 1.53 -42.97
N MET A 901 -13.06 2.01 -44.03
CA MET A 901 -14.10 1.32 -44.81
C MET A 901 -13.89 1.72 -46.28
N ASP A 902 -12.67 1.54 -46.81
CA ASP A 902 -12.32 2.01 -48.16
C ASP A 902 -13.02 1.21 -49.26
N GLY A 903 -13.54 1.91 -50.27
CA GLY A 903 -14.54 1.35 -51.19
C GLY A 903 -15.85 0.94 -50.51
N GLY A 904 -16.11 1.39 -49.28
CA GLY A 904 -17.35 1.20 -48.54
C GLY A 904 -17.47 -0.16 -47.83
N PRO A 905 -18.60 -0.39 -47.13
CA PRO A 905 -18.75 -1.49 -46.18
C PRO A 905 -19.20 -2.80 -46.83
N THR A 906 -18.75 -3.92 -46.27
CA THR A 906 -19.29 -5.28 -46.51
C THR A 906 -20.60 -5.53 -45.75
N LEU A 907 -21.32 -6.60 -46.07
CA LEU A 907 -22.57 -6.99 -45.42
C LEU A 907 -22.38 -7.20 -43.92
N ASP A 908 -21.31 -7.89 -43.52
CA ASP A 908 -21.02 -8.14 -42.10
C ASP A 908 -20.54 -6.90 -41.36
N GLU A 909 -19.87 -5.95 -42.03
CA GLU A 909 -19.60 -4.63 -41.46
C GLU A 909 -20.86 -3.77 -41.35
N MET A 910 -21.79 -3.82 -42.31
CA MET A 910 -23.08 -3.14 -42.18
C MET A 910 -23.92 -3.75 -41.05
N ASN A 911 -23.95 -5.08 -40.92
CA ASN A 911 -24.54 -5.77 -39.78
C ASN A 911 -23.88 -5.35 -38.45
N ALA A 912 -22.56 -5.41 -38.35
CA ALA A 912 -21.81 -5.11 -37.13
C ALA A 912 -21.83 -3.61 -36.75
N LEU A 913 -21.90 -2.71 -37.72
CA LEU A 913 -22.04 -1.27 -37.48
C LEU A 913 -23.45 -0.92 -36.98
N PHE A 914 -24.47 -1.48 -37.63
CA PHE A 914 -25.88 -1.08 -37.46
C PHE A 914 -26.73 -2.06 -36.62
N ASP A 915 -26.16 -3.10 -36.01
CA ASP A 915 -26.87 -3.93 -35.01
C ASP A 915 -27.38 -3.03 -33.86
N PRO A 916 -28.69 -3.02 -33.57
CA PRO A 916 -29.32 -2.05 -32.68
C PRO A 916 -29.09 -2.35 -31.18
N HIS A 917 -28.31 -3.37 -30.84
CA HIS A 917 -28.09 -3.83 -29.46
C HIS A 917 -26.60 -3.94 -29.12
N LYS A 918 -25.80 -4.52 -30.01
CA LYS A 918 -24.37 -4.82 -29.87
C LYS A 918 -23.49 -4.14 -30.94
N GLY A 919 -24.09 -3.42 -31.90
CA GLY A 919 -23.37 -2.82 -33.01
C GLY A 919 -22.48 -1.63 -32.66
N ASP A 920 -21.50 -1.35 -33.50
CA ASP A 920 -20.43 -0.38 -33.23
C ASP A 920 -20.90 1.08 -33.23
N LEU A 921 -21.96 1.41 -34.00
CA LEU A 921 -22.61 2.71 -33.89
C LEU A 921 -23.19 2.89 -32.48
N ARG A 922 -23.91 1.88 -31.97
CA ARG A 922 -24.46 1.91 -30.61
C ARG A 922 -23.38 1.93 -29.53
N LYS A 923 -22.25 1.23 -29.71
CA LYS A 923 -21.08 1.34 -28.82
C LYS A 923 -20.52 2.77 -28.81
N ARG A 924 -20.32 3.39 -29.97
CA ARG A 924 -19.80 4.77 -30.09
C ARG A 924 -20.74 5.81 -29.47
N ILE A 925 -22.06 5.69 -29.69
CA ILE A 925 -23.06 6.53 -29.01
C ILE A 925 -22.99 6.34 -27.47
N SER A 926 -22.81 5.10 -27.00
CA SER A 926 -22.74 4.80 -25.57
C SER A 926 -21.45 5.30 -24.90
N THR A 927 -20.33 5.29 -25.63
CA THR A 927 -18.99 5.64 -25.12
C THR A 927 -18.59 7.11 -25.35
N SER A 928 -19.22 7.83 -26.28
CA SER A 928 -18.96 9.25 -26.57
C SER A 928 -18.99 10.15 -25.33
N HIS A 929 -20.02 10.00 -24.49
CA HIS A 929 -20.14 10.71 -23.21
C HIS A 929 -18.99 10.38 -22.23
N LEU A 930 -18.46 9.15 -22.24
CA LEU A 930 -17.43 8.69 -21.29
C LEU A 930 -16.02 9.22 -21.61
N TYR A 931 -15.71 9.43 -22.88
CA TYR A 931 -14.37 9.86 -23.34
C TYR A 931 -14.34 11.29 -23.90
N SER A 932 -15.48 11.83 -24.33
CA SER A 932 -15.57 13.14 -24.99
C SER A 932 -16.56 14.11 -24.31
N GLY A 933 -17.30 13.66 -23.27
CA GLY A 933 -18.24 14.50 -22.52
C GLY A 933 -19.49 14.94 -23.31
N VAL A 934 -19.78 14.31 -24.45
CA VAL A 934 -20.92 14.65 -25.32
C VAL A 934 -22.18 13.93 -24.84
N ASP A 935 -23.23 14.68 -24.47
CA ASP A 935 -24.47 14.13 -23.92
C ASP A 935 -25.42 13.54 -24.98
N LYS A 936 -25.54 14.21 -26.13
CA LYS A 936 -26.31 13.73 -27.28
C LYS A 936 -25.57 13.94 -28.59
N LEU A 937 -25.77 13.04 -29.54
CA LEU A 937 -25.17 13.07 -30.87
C LEU A 937 -26.20 13.29 -31.98
N ASP A 938 -25.87 14.16 -32.93
CA ASP A 938 -26.50 14.22 -34.26
C ASP A 938 -25.77 13.26 -35.21
N ILE A 939 -26.47 12.26 -35.75
CA ILE A 939 -25.86 11.18 -36.53
C ILE A 939 -26.16 11.37 -38.02
N TYR A 940 -25.15 11.74 -38.81
CA TYR A 940 -25.26 11.82 -40.27
C TYR A 940 -24.82 10.50 -40.88
N ILE A 941 -25.55 9.97 -41.87
CA ILE A 941 -25.19 8.74 -42.59
C ILE A 941 -25.34 8.99 -44.08
N TYR A 942 -24.25 9.17 -44.80
CA TYR A 942 -24.26 9.30 -46.26
C TYR A 942 -23.74 8.01 -46.90
N TYR A 943 -24.61 7.33 -47.65
CA TYR A 943 -24.29 6.18 -48.48
C TYR A 943 -24.32 6.60 -49.95
N ASN A 944 -23.32 6.25 -50.74
CA ASN A 944 -23.32 6.40 -52.21
C ASN A 944 -22.87 5.07 -52.81
N GLY A 945 -23.69 4.45 -53.66
CA GLY A 945 -23.42 3.10 -54.14
C GLY A 945 -24.60 2.51 -54.91
N LEU A 946 -24.59 1.19 -55.05
CA LEU A 946 -25.65 0.43 -55.71
C LEU A 946 -26.76 -0.01 -54.75
N GLY A 947 -27.92 -0.26 -55.33
CA GLY A 947 -29.03 -0.97 -54.71
C GLY A 947 -29.63 -1.99 -55.68
N LYS A 948 -30.32 -2.99 -55.15
CA LYS A 948 -31.04 -4.00 -55.93
C LYS A 948 -32.40 -4.29 -55.31
N HIS A 949 -33.44 -4.34 -56.15
CA HIS A 949 -34.75 -4.84 -55.73
C HIS A 949 -34.78 -6.36 -55.90
N ILE A 950 -35.23 -7.09 -54.88
CA ILE A 950 -35.38 -8.56 -54.93
C ILE A 950 -36.73 -8.92 -54.32
N ASN A 951 -37.55 -9.67 -55.06
CA ASN A 951 -38.95 -9.98 -54.70
C ASN A 951 -39.77 -8.72 -54.32
N GLY A 952 -39.47 -7.58 -54.98
CA GLY A 952 -40.08 -6.30 -54.68
C GLY A 952 -39.65 -5.63 -53.36
N LYS A 953 -38.55 -6.04 -52.73
CA LYS A 953 -37.95 -5.31 -51.58
C LYS A 953 -36.60 -4.69 -51.95
N PRO A 954 -36.31 -3.45 -51.51
CA PRO A 954 -35.01 -2.84 -51.72
C PRO A 954 -33.95 -3.40 -50.77
N TYR A 955 -32.84 -3.82 -51.35
CA TYR A 955 -31.59 -4.10 -50.66
C TYR A 955 -30.56 -3.07 -51.11
N LEU A 956 -29.83 -2.48 -50.16
CA LEU A 956 -28.53 -1.90 -50.46
C LEU A 956 -27.61 -3.04 -50.89
N LEU A 957 -26.68 -2.74 -51.80
CA LEU A 957 -25.60 -3.66 -52.11
C LEU A 957 -24.38 -3.24 -51.28
N PRO A 958 -23.98 -3.99 -50.24
CA PRO A 958 -22.67 -3.84 -49.64
C PRO A 958 -21.59 -4.23 -50.65
N LYS A 959 -20.33 -3.90 -50.36
CA LYS A 959 -19.19 -4.10 -51.26
C LYS A 959 -19.05 -5.54 -51.77
N ASP A 960 -19.33 -6.52 -50.91
CA ASP A 960 -19.30 -7.98 -51.16
C ASP A 960 -20.60 -8.55 -51.77
N ALA A 961 -21.56 -7.69 -52.13
CA ALA A 961 -22.85 -8.10 -52.69
C ALA A 961 -22.72 -9.00 -53.93
N ASN A 962 -23.23 -10.22 -53.83
CA ASN A 962 -23.33 -11.12 -54.98
C ASN A 962 -24.72 -10.96 -55.64
N PRO A 963 -24.83 -10.42 -56.87
CA PRO A 963 -26.13 -10.19 -57.51
C PRO A 963 -26.92 -11.48 -57.82
N SER A 964 -26.29 -12.66 -57.74
CA SER A 964 -26.94 -13.97 -57.90
C SER A 964 -27.41 -14.60 -56.59
N ARG A 965 -27.26 -13.94 -55.43
CA ARG A 965 -27.69 -14.44 -54.12
C ARG A 965 -28.40 -13.33 -53.33
N GLU A 966 -29.62 -13.56 -52.87
CA GLU A 966 -30.37 -12.55 -52.08
C GLU A 966 -29.70 -12.28 -50.71
N ILE A 967 -29.17 -13.31 -50.08
CA ILE A 967 -28.61 -13.27 -48.72
C ILE A 967 -27.32 -12.43 -48.57
N SER A 968 -26.63 -12.10 -49.66
CA SER A 968 -25.42 -11.25 -49.65
C SER A 968 -25.72 -9.75 -49.80
N ASN A 969 -26.99 -9.34 -49.80
CA ASN A 969 -27.38 -7.94 -49.94
C ASN A 969 -28.04 -7.46 -48.65
N TYR A 970 -27.84 -6.20 -48.28
CA TYR A 970 -28.27 -5.69 -46.99
C TYR A 970 -29.64 -5.03 -47.10
N SER A 971 -30.64 -5.58 -46.41
CA SER A 971 -32.02 -5.10 -46.53
C SER A 971 -32.15 -3.67 -46.02
N LEU A 972 -32.64 -2.76 -46.89
CA LEU A 972 -32.84 -1.36 -46.52
C LEU A 972 -33.95 -1.22 -45.47
N GLU A 973 -34.95 -2.08 -45.52
CA GLU A 973 -36.00 -2.21 -44.49
C GLU A 973 -35.40 -2.59 -43.12
N PHE A 974 -34.42 -3.50 -43.09
CA PHE A 974 -33.74 -3.92 -41.87
C PHE A 974 -32.82 -2.81 -41.32
N LEU A 975 -32.06 -2.13 -42.18
CA LEU A 975 -31.24 -0.98 -41.80
C LEU A 975 -32.07 0.13 -41.15
N LEU A 976 -33.16 0.55 -41.81
CA LEU A 976 -34.02 1.62 -41.32
C LEU A 976 -34.73 1.23 -40.03
N LYS A 977 -35.16 -0.04 -39.89
CA LYS A 977 -35.71 -0.57 -38.63
C LYS A 977 -34.68 -0.54 -37.50
N ASN A 978 -33.48 -1.05 -37.73
CA ASN A 978 -32.44 -1.09 -36.70
C ASN A 978 -32.00 0.33 -36.27
N LEU A 979 -31.81 1.24 -37.23
CA LEU A 979 -31.53 2.64 -36.91
C LEU A 979 -32.70 3.32 -36.18
N SER A 980 -33.95 2.95 -36.45
CA SER A 980 -35.12 3.43 -35.69
C SER A 980 -35.15 2.90 -34.26
N GLU A 981 -34.63 1.70 -34.00
CA GLU A 981 -34.44 1.19 -32.63
C GLU A 981 -33.26 1.88 -31.91
N VAL A 982 -32.23 2.29 -32.65
CA VAL A 982 -31.12 3.11 -32.13
C VAL A 982 -31.54 4.55 -31.85
N SER A 983 -32.42 5.16 -32.66
CA SER A 983 -32.82 6.57 -32.49
C SER A 983 -33.70 6.84 -31.25
N VAL A 984 -34.23 5.79 -30.63
CA VAL A 984 -34.99 5.84 -29.36
C VAL A 984 -34.07 5.88 -28.12
N LEU A 985 -32.76 5.65 -28.28
CA LEU A 985 -31.80 5.80 -27.17
C LEU A 985 -31.67 7.27 -26.76
N ASP A 986 -31.76 7.58 -25.46
CA ASP A 986 -31.78 8.96 -24.94
C ASP A 986 -30.62 9.86 -25.38
N ARG A 987 -29.48 9.28 -25.80
CA ARG A 987 -28.28 9.97 -26.28
C ARG A 987 -28.23 10.22 -27.80
N VAL A 988 -29.23 9.80 -28.57
CA VAL A 988 -29.37 10.21 -29.97
C VAL A 988 -30.23 11.48 -30.01
N GLN A 989 -29.73 12.54 -30.62
CA GLN A 989 -30.49 13.75 -30.88
C GLN A 989 -31.27 13.61 -32.18
N SER A 990 -30.57 13.35 -33.28
CA SER A 990 -31.15 13.08 -34.59
C SER A 990 -30.38 11.97 -35.33
N ILE A 991 -31.03 11.32 -36.29
CA ILE A 991 -30.37 10.55 -37.34
C ILE A 991 -30.80 11.12 -38.70
N THR A 992 -29.84 11.59 -39.50
CA THR A 992 -30.05 12.06 -40.86
C THR A 992 -29.35 11.12 -41.84
N VAL A 993 -30.13 10.38 -42.62
CA VAL A 993 -29.62 9.45 -43.64
C VAL A 993 -29.75 10.08 -45.03
N LEU A 994 -28.69 9.99 -45.83
CA LEU A 994 -28.57 10.47 -47.20
C LEU A 994 -28.16 9.27 -48.07
N LEU A 995 -28.96 8.88 -49.07
CA LEU A 995 -28.76 7.68 -49.87
C LEU A 995 -28.64 8.06 -51.37
N ASP A 996 -27.42 8.15 -51.90
CA ASP A 996 -27.12 8.29 -53.34
C ASP A 996 -27.06 6.91 -54.00
N ILE A 997 -28.23 6.32 -54.26
CA ILE A 997 -28.36 4.94 -54.75
C ILE A 997 -28.52 4.90 -56.27
N LYS A 998 -27.74 4.03 -56.91
CA LYS A 998 -27.90 3.64 -58.32
C LYS A 998 -28.44 2.21 -58.39
N TRP A 999 -29.70 2.05 -58.78
CA TRP A 999 -30.37 0.76 -58.77
C TRP A 999 -30.00 -0.09 -60.00
N VAL A 1000 -29.50 -1.31 -59.79
CA VAL A 1000 -29.03 -2.19 -60.87
C VAL A 1000 -30.14 -2.89 -61.66
N ASN A 1001 -31.37 -2.88 -61.15
CA ASN A 1001 -32.51 -3.55 -61.76
C ASN A 1001 -33.84 -2.79 -61.55
N GLN A 1002 -33.96 -1.61 -62.16
CA GLN A 1002 -35.27 -0.99 -62.34
C GLN A 1002 -36.13 -1.83 -63.30
N LEU A 1003 -37.41 -2.03 -62.95
CA LEU A 1003 -38.57 -2.55 -63.74
C LEU A 1003 -39.35 -3.73 -63.15
N GLU A 1004 -39.33 -3.94 -61.84
CA GLU A 1004 -40.49 -4.51 -61.14
C GLU A 1004 -41.11 -3.43 -60.24
N SER A 1005 -42.38 -3.08 -60.48
CA SER A 1005 -43.12 -2.11 -59.68
C SER A 1005 -43.52 -2.74 -58.36
N SER A 1006 -42.69 -2.57 -57.33
CA SER A 1006 -42.96 -3.05 -55.99
C SER A 1006 -43.88 -2.10 -55.22
N ASP A 1007 -44.94 -2.63 -54.63
CA ASP A 1007 -45.79 -1.94 -53.64
C ASP A 1007 -45.09 -1.78 -52.26
N TRP A 1008 -43.76 -1.57 -52.27
CA TRP A 1008 -42.94 -1.31 -51.09
C TRP A 1008 -42.77 0.20 -50.93
N GLU A 1009 -43.26 0.74 -49.82
CA GLU A 1009 -43.00 2.11 -49.40
C GLU A 1009 -42.00 2.13 -48.24
N TYR A 1010 -41.28 3.24 -48.08
CA TYR A 1010 -40.39 3.43 -46.94
C TYR A 1010 -41.15 3.29 -45.61
N PRO A 1011 -40.62 2.54 -44.62
CA PRO A 1011 -41.29 2.36 -43.34
C PRO A 1011 -41.46 3.69 -42.61
N LYS A 1012 -42.56 3.86 -41.86
CA LYS A 1012 -42.78 5.08 -41.08
C LYS A 1012 -41.72 5.22 -39.98
N LEU A 1013 -40.83 6.19 -40.15
CA LEU A 1013 -39.69 6.45 -39.26
C LEU A 1013 -40.10 7.25 -37.99
N PRO A 1014 -39.29 7.24 -36.92
CA PRO A 1014 -39.44 8.09 -35.74
C PRO A 1014 -39.39 9.60 -36.03
N GLU A 1015 -39.78 10.42 -35.05
CA GLU A 1015 -39.80 11.89 -35.23
C GLU A 1015 -38.41 12.53 -35.29
N ASN A 1016 -37.37 11.86 -34.80
CA ASN A 1016 -35.97 12.31 -34.85
C ASN A 1016 -35.14 11.66 -35.96
N PHE A 1017 -35.78 11.07 -36.97
CA PHE A 1017 -35.12 10.37 -38.08
C PHE A 1017 -35.52 11.00 -39.42
N SER A 1018 -34.57 11.67 -40.07
CA SER A 1018 -34.69 12.23 -41.42
C SER A 1018 -33.99 11.34 -42.45
N LEU A 1019 -34.58 11.20 -43.65
CA LEU A 1019 -34.04 10.40 -44.76
C LEU A 1019 -34.19 11.16 -46.09
N ILE A 1020 -33.11 11.31 -46.84
CA ILE A 1020 -33.07 11.76 -48.24
C ILE A 1020 -32.53 10.62 -49.12
N SER A 1021 -33.32 10.17 -50.08
CA SER A 1021 -32.90 9.31 -51.19
C SER A 1021 -32.67 10.16 -52.45
N SER A 1022 -31.63 9.86 -53.21
CA SER A 1022 -31.27 10.55 -54.46
C SER A 1022 -32.29 10.42 -55.59
N SER A 1023 -33.16 9.41 -55.49
CA SER A 1023 -34.21 9.09 -56.45
C SER A 1023 -35.42 8.49 -55.73
N ALA A 1024 -36.58 8.48 -56.39
CA ALA A 1024 -37.69 7.60 -56.03
C ALA A 1024 -37.30 6.13 -56.25
N LEU A 1025 -38.03 5.19 -55.65
CA LEU A 1025 -37.68 3.75 -55.67
C LEU A 1025 -37.70 3.13 -57.08
N ASN A 1026 -38.48 3.71 -57.99
CA ASN A 1026 -38.54 3.34 -59.41
C ASN A 1026 -37.52 4.08 -60.30
N GLU A 1027 -36.82 5.08 -59.75
CA GLU A 1027 -35.84 5.94 -60.42
C GLU A 1027 -34.43 5.67 -59.88
N THR A 1028 -33.38 6.13 -60.56
CA THR A 1028 -31.98 5.85 -60.18
C THR A 1028 -31.14 7.13 -60.16
N SER A 1029 -29.97 7.10 -59.50
CA SER A 1029 -29.07 8.25 -59.49
C SER A 1029 -28.11 8.26 -60.69
N HIS A 1030 -27.97 9.41 -61.34
CA HIS A 1030 -27.19 9.58 -62.56
C HIS A 1030 -25.91 10.41 -62.33
N VAL A 1031 -25.09 10.53 -63.37
CA VAL A 1031 -23.76 11.17 -63.35
C VAL A 1031 -23.58 12.07 -64.57
N ASN A 1032 -22.86 13.17 -64.42
CA ASN A 1032 -22.49 14.05 -65.52
C ASN A 1032 -20.99 13.87 -65.85
N GLN A 1033 -20.66 13.69 -67.13
CA GLN A 1033 -19.27 13.48 -67.55
C GLN A 1033 -18.46 14.78 -67.58
N ASP A 1034 -18.98 15.87 -68.17
CA ASP A 1034 -18.30 17.17 -68.27
C ASP A 1034 -18.06 17.82 -66.88
N LEU A 1035 -18.92 17.52 -65.91
CA LEU A 1035 -18.85 17.99 -64.52
C LEU A 1035 -18.24 16.94 -63.57
N HIS A 1036 -17.82 15.78 -64.06
CA HIS A 1036 -17.13 14.71 -63.32
C HIS A 1036 -17.74 14.31 -61.94
N HIS A 1037 -19.07 14.30 -61.78
CA HIS A 1037 -19.75 14.07 -60.48
C HIS A 1037 -21.12 13.38 -60.62
N SER A 1038 -21.67 12.77 -59.54
CA SER A 1038 -23.09 12.39 -59.54
C SER A 1038 -24.00 13.60 -59.54
N LEU A 1039 -25.20 13.49 -60.12
CA LEU A 1039 -26.13 14.61 -60.15
C LEU A 1039 -26.66 14.98 -58.77
N PHE A 1040 -26.96 13.99 -57.94
CA PHE A 1040 -27.40 14.23 -56.57
C PHE A 1040 -26.30 14.89 -55.74
N THR A 1041 -25.07 14.41 -55.85
CA THR A 1041 -23.96 14.94 -55.04
C THR A 1041 -23.44 16.27 -55.59
N TYR A 1042 -23.33 16.47 -56.90
CA TYR A 1042 -23.07 17.80 -57.47
C TYR A 1042 -24.16 18.80 -57.08
N ALA A 1043 -25.45 18.42 -57.14
CA ALA A 1043 -26.53 19.29 -56.69
C ALA A 1043 -26.46 19.59 -55.18
N PHE A 1044 -26.10 18.61 -54.35
CA PHE A 1044 -25.90 18.79 -52.90
C PHE A 1044 -24.74 19.76 -52.62
N LEU A 1045 -23.56 19.51 -53.21
CA LEU A 1045 -22.35 20.32 -53.02
C LEU A 1045 -22.49 21.72 -53.62
N LYS A 1046 -23.08 21.86 -54.82
CA LYS A 1046 -23.37 23.18 -55.41
C LYS A 1046 -24.53 23.89 -54.72
N SER A 1047 -25.45 23.18 -54.05
CA SER A 1047 -26.37 23.81 -53.09
C SER A 1047 -25.58 24.42 -51.93
N LEU A 1048 -24.72 23.65 -51.26
CA LEU A 1048 -23.91 24.18 -50.15
C LEU A 1048 -23.00 25.35 -50.58
N HIS A 1049 -22.40 25.27 -51.76
CA HIS A 1049 -21.58 26.35 -52.32
C HIS A 1049 -22.40 27.59 -52.69
N ARG A 1050 -23.60 27.42 -53.27
CA ARG A 1050 -24.51 28.53 -53.56
C ARG A 1050 -25.06 29.18 -52.28
N GLU A 1051 -25.33 28.40 -51.24
CA GLU A 1051 -25.74 28.92 -49.93
C GLU A 1051 -24.63 29.79 -49.29
N THR A 1052 -23.36 29.55 -49.61
CA THR A 1052 -22.25 30.47 -49.28
C THR A 1052 -22.08 31.64 -50.25
N GLU A 1053 -22.46 31.52 -51.53
CA GLU A 1053 -22.57 32.67 -52.46
C GLU A 1053 -23.71 33.64 -52.07
N GLU A 1054 -24.67 33.19 -51.24
CA GLU A 1054 -25.82 33.96 -50.74
C GLU A 1054 -25.64 34.47 -49.29
N ASP A 1055 -24.41 34.49 -48.74
CA ASP A 1055 -24.03 35.00 -47.40
C ASP A 1055 -24.86 34.43 -46.22
N ALA A 1056 -25.37 33.20 -46.34
CA ALA A 1056 -26.25 32.62 -45.32
C ALA A 1056 -25.46 32.11 -44.08
N PRO A 1057 -25.76 32.56 -42.85
CA PRO A 1057 -24.96 32.18 -41.67
C PRO A 1057 -25.15 30.74 -41.18
N ARG A 1058 -26.22 30.05 -41.61
CA ARG A 1058 -26.51 28.65 -41.27
C ARG A 1058 -27.39 27.95 -42.30
N VAL A 1059 -27.20 26.65 -42.46
CA VAL A 1059 -28.00 25.79 -43.36
C VAL A 1059 -29.00 24.97 -42.56
N ILE A 1060 -30.27 25.00 -42.98
CA ILE A 1060 -31.40 24.30 -42.35
C ILE A 1060 -31.90 23.24 -43.34
N PHE A 1061 -32.24 22.04 -42.83
CA PHE A 1061 -32.61 20.88 -43.65
C PHE A 1061 -33.69 21.19 -44.71
N SER A 1062 -34.73 21.93 -44.34
CA SER A 1062 -35.83 22.29 -45.25
C SER A 1062 -35.45 23.26 -46.38
N LYS A 1063 -34.42 24.12 -46.22
CA LYS A 1063 -33.89 24.92 -47.34
C LYS A 1063 -33.07 24.04 -48.29
N LEU A 1064 -32.20 23.20 -47.73
CA LEU A 1064 -31.38 22.24 -48.48
C LEU A 1064 -32.24 21.29 -49.34
N GLN A 1065 -33.25 20.67 -48.72
CA GLN A 1065 -34.27 19.85 -49.39
C GLN A 1065 -34.91 20.56 -50.59
N LYS A 1066 -35.30 21.83 -50.43
CA LYS A 1066 -35.95 22.60 -51.50
C LYS A 1066 -35.02 22.87 -52.69
N THR A 1067 -33.74 23.10 -52.43
CA THR A 1067 -32.75 23.35 -53.49
C THR A 1067 -32.38 22.06 -54.21
N ILE A 1068 -32.18 20.95 -53.48
CA ILE A 1068 -31.90 19.61 -54.05
C ILE A 1068 -33.05 19.12 -54.94
N ASN A 1069 -34.31 19.21 -54.46
CA ASN A 1069 -35.49 18.79 -55.21
C ASN A 1069 -35.75 19.62 -56.47
N LYS A 1070 -35.05 20.75 -56.64
CA LYS A 1070 -35.05 21.54 -57.87
C LYS A 1070 -33.86 21.19 -58.77
N LEU A 1071 -32.64 21.21 -58.23
CA LEU A 1071 -31.41 21.09 -59.03
C LEU A 1071 -31.22 19.70 -59.64
N VAL A 1072 -31.60 18.62 -58.95
CA VAL A 1072 -31.35 17.26 -59.46
C VAL A 1072 -32.16 16.98 -60.74
N PRO A 1073 -33.49 17.25 -60.82
CA PRO A 1073 -34.23 17.19 -62.08
C PRO A 1073 -33.74 18.18 -63.16
N GLU A 1074 -33.34 19.40 -62.78
CA GLU A 1074 -32.81 20.40 -63.73
C GLU A 1074 -31.46 20.01 -64.36
N LEU A 1075 -30.72 19.09 -63.73
CA LEU A 1075 -29.48 18.53 -64.26
C LEU A 1075 -29.70 17.20 -64.98
N SER A 1076 -30.66 16.36 -64.55
CA SER A 1076 -30.93 15.06 -65.20
C SER A 1076 -31.51 15.24 -66.60
N LEU A 1077 -32.32 16.28 -66.79
CA LEU A 1077 -32.83 16.74 -68.10
C LEU A 1077 -31.76 17.36 -69.03
N LYS A 1078 -30.48 17.41 -68.61
CA LYS A 1078 -29.35 17.86 -69.44
C LYS A 1078 -28.38 16.72 -69.81
N LEU A 1079 -28.56 15.53 -69.27
CA LEU A 1079 -27.77 14.36 -69.66
C LEU A 1079 -28.34 13.74 -70.94
N GLU A 1080 -27.49 13.07 -71.71
CA GLU A 1080 -27.92 12.32 -72.88
C GLU A 1080 -28.99 11.28 -72.49
N GLY A 1081 -30.08 11.24 -73.27
CA GLY A 1081 -31.27 10.43 -72.99
C GLY A 1081 -32.29 11.07 -72.02
N ASN A 1082 -32.02 12.25 -71.46
CA ASN A 1082 -32.89 13.00 -70.53
C ASN A 1082 -33.47 12.14 -69.38
N PRO A 1083 -32.65 11.40 -68.61
CA PRO A 1083 -33.13 10.57 -67.50
C PRO A 1083 -33.92 11.38 -66.46
N VAL A 1084 -34.87 10.71 -65.81
CA VAL A 1084 -35.65 11.29 -64.70
C VAL A 1084 -35.00 10.89 -63.37
N GLN A 1085 -34.66 11.88 -62.56
CA GLN A 1085 -34.17 11.68 -61.20
C GLN A 1085 -34.81 12.68 -60.23
N THR A 1086 -35.69 12.19 -59.36
CA THR A 1086 -36.47 12.95 -58.40
C THR A 1086 -36.13 12.51 -56.98
N PRO A 1087 -35.39 13.32 -56.18
CA PRO A 1087 -35.04 12.93 -54.82
C PRO A 1087 -36.27 12.71 -53.92
N TYR A 1088 -36.29 11.59 -53.20
CA TYR A 1088 -37.40 11.17 -52.34
C TYR A 1088 -37.02 11.36 -50.87
N ILE A 1089 -37.85 12.09 -50.11
CA ILE A 1089 -37.48 12.57 -48.77
C ILE A 1089 -38.57 12.24 -47.75
N VAL A 1090 -38.18 11.53 -46.70
CA VAL A 1090 -39.01 11.26 -45.51
C VAL A 1090 -38.42 12.08 -44.36
N ASN A 1091 -39.17 13.04 -43.85
CA ASN A 1091 -38.74 13.81 -42.68
C ASN A 1091 -39.92 14.23 -41.81
N THR A 1092 -39.69 14.28 -40.51
CA THR A 1092 -40.64 14.52 -39.43
C THR A 1092 -40.30 15.79 -38.63
N ASP A 1093 -39.03 16.23 -38.57
CA ASP A 1093 -38.64 17.58 -38.12
C ASP A 1093 -37.98 18.39 -39.25
N SER A 1094 -38.73 19.38 -39.76
CA SER A 1094 -38.29 20.24 -40.88
C SER A 1094 -37.34 21.38 -40.48
N ASN A 1095 -37.12 21.62 -39.18
CA ASN A 1095 -36.38 22.78 -38.67
C ASN A 1095 -34.96 22.45 -38.17
N HIS A 1096 -34.52 21.19 -38.29
CA HIS A 1096 -33.17 20.75 -37.92
C HIS A 1096 -32.08 21.56 -38.65
N VAL A 1097 -31.05 21.96 -37.91
CA VAL A 1097 -29.92 22.78 -38.40
C VAL A 1097 -28.74 21.86 -38.71
N LEU A 1098 -28.12 22.05 -39.88
CA LEU A 1098 -27.07 21.17 -40.39
C LEU A 1098 -25.67 21.77 -40.32
N ILE A 1099 -25.53 23.07 -40.60
CA ILE A 1099 -24.25 23.78 -40.73
C ILE A 1099 -24.38 25.19 -40.16
N GLU A 1100 -23.32 25.69 -39.53
CA GLU A 1100 -23.10 27.10 -39.25
C GLU A 1100 -21.77 27.56 -39.89
N PHE A 1101 -21.70 28.80 -40.36
CA PHE A 1101 -20.52 29.34 -41.03
C PHE A 1101 -19.70 30.28 -40.14
N TYR A 1102 -18.40 30.44 -40.44
CA TYR A 1102 -17.61 31.53 -39.85
C TYR A 1102 -17.99 32.85 -40.52
N GLY A 1103 -18.47 33.82 -39.74
CA GLY A 1103 -18.79 35.15 -40.24
C GLY A 1103 -17.52 35.96 -40.56
N VAL A 1104 -17.61 36.81 -41.59
CA VAL A 1104 -16.64 37.88 -41.88
C VAL A 1104 -16.93 39.07 -40.97
N GLU A 1105 -15.89 39.70 -40.41
CA GLU A 1105 -15.93 41.07 -39.83
C GLU A 1105 -15.41 42.09 -40.84
#